data_AF-A0A7J5VX98-F1
#
_entry.id   AF-A0A7J5VX98-F1
#
_cell.length_a   1.000
_cell.length_b   1.000
_cell.length_c   1.000
_cell.angle_alpha   90.00
_cell.angle_beta   90.00
_cell.angle_gamma   90.00
#
_symmetry.space_group_name_H-M   'P 1'
#
loop_
_entity.id
_entity.type
_entity.pdbx_description
1 polymer ?
#
loop_
_entity_poly.entity_id
_entity_poly.type
_entity_poly.pdbx_seq_one_letter_code
_entity_poly.pdbx_strand_id
1 'polypeptide(L)'
;MKKQTAIALLFLLGLSFPLLAQVNRCSYVIPRHTDNWLFAQNAGLLFDASGDVSANNPSGNNLSFGINFATFSDESGNLLFYTNGRSVYNSNNVQINYGPLLSGSYASSTSIVPNPSSPNQFYIFTTSDIVNNSANDSTSGLNFSMVDMSQGSGGAVVQHNRHLLDRCIYGVSAVEASDKSGFWVVTRGLENNSFYSFKVTSEGVDTNAVISPNLGSVISSDPNLQEGIGILKISPDGKRIAYSSFGGQFVELFNFDSSTGEVSGPAIKIVPPQHFVTPYIGPYSIEFSPDGSKLFVIVIFFNDQSNNRIYQYDINLSMKETWLNDSPMAQNPTALQLARDGKIYVSRAGSAHIGVIGAPNRPDISCNYTEDWILVPGAPGVLKRNAFPTFVQSYFNNPHFDYDTKCDGDATEFWLHNPSFSDATTTWDFGDAGNTTQGTGLNPAHQFSGPGVFNVSVTERWNGESFTTTLPVIINALPPKSFAAKGDSMYLFPGSRIPLDGGQGMFSYFWQDGSNNQFFDVDSPGLVVVEYEDMNCCRNSDSLKVIALDISLPNAFTPDGNGVNDYFKALGPSDGIEDFTLAIYNRWGQRIWETKNFADSWDGTLSGQQLPSGVYTWYLTFNVIGNISSIGKVKYKGSVTLLR
;
A
#
# COMPACT_ATOMS: atom_id res chain seq x y z
N MET A 1 -22.62 41.44 -46.68
CA MET A 1 -23.47 40.25 -46.45
C MET A 1 -22.57 39.07 -46.07
N LYS A 2 -22.77 38.54 -44.85
CA LYS A 2 -22.41 37.20 -44.28
C LYS A 2 -21.00 36.65 -44.57
N LYS A 3 -20.02 36.78 -43.66
CA LYS A 3 -19.70 35.87 -42.52
C LYS A 3 -19.84 34.37 -42.85
N GLN A 4 -18.71 33.68 -43.00
CA GLN A 4 -18.57 32.27 -42.64
C GLN A 4 -17.31 32.11 -41.79
N THR A 5 -17.55 32.00 -40.49
CA THR A 5 -16.65 31.52 -39.45
C THR A 5 -16.42 30.03 -39.65
N ALA A 6 -15.18 29.61 -39.87
CA ALA A 6 -14.79 28.21 -39.72
C ALA A 6 -14.51 27.96 -38.23
N ILE A 7 -15.51 27.39 -37.55
CA ILE A 7 -15.35 26.84 -36.20
C ILE A 7 -14.69 25.47 -36.39
N ALA A 8 -13.43 25.35 -35.99
CA ALA A 8 -12.81 24.05 -35.81
C ALA A 8 -13.42 23.40 -34.56
N LEU A 9 -14.39 22.51 -34.75
CA LEU A 9 -14.81 21.56 -33.73
C LEU A 9 -13.63 20.61 -33.49
N LEU A 10 -12.94 20.76 -32.35
CA LEU A 10 -12.15 19.67 -31.80
C LEU A 10 -13.14 18.59 -31.35
N PHE A 11 -13.17 17.47 -32.07
CA PHE A 11 -13.79 16.24 -31.58
C PHE A 11 -12.98 15.80 -30.35
N LEU A 12 -13.55 16.01 -29.16
CA LEU A 12 -13.26 15.18 -28.00
C LEU A 12 -13.72 13.76 -28.37
N LEU A 13 -12.83 13.01 -29.03
CA LEU A 13 -12.92 11.55 -29.06
C LEU A 13 -12.70 11.10 -27.62
N GLY A 14 -13.80 10.96 -26.87
CA GLY A 14 -13.86 10.08 -25.74
C GLY A 14 -13.54 8.67 -26.23
N LEU A 15 -12.25 8.34 -26.27
CA LEU A 15 -11.81 6.96 -26.24
C LEU A 15 -12.25 6.40 -24.90
N SER A 16 -13.49 5.91 -24.85
CA SER A 16 -13.91 4.96 -23.82
C SER A 16 -13.11 3.69 -24.06
N PHE A 17 -11.87 3.66 -23.56
CA PHE A 17 -11.23 2.40 -23.26
C PHE A 17 -12.19 1.67 -22.31
N PRO A 18 -12.50 0.39 -22.56
CA PRO A 18 -13.15 -0.40 -21.53
C PRO A 18 -12.19 -0.37 -20.34
N LEU A 19 -12.58 0.32 -19.27
CA LEU A 19 -11.95 0.16 -17.96
C LEU A 19 -12.17 -1.31 -17.57
N LEU A 20 -11.26 -2.18 -17.97
CA LEU A 20 -10.73 -3.09 -16.96
C LEU A 20 -10.15 -2.13 -15.94
N ALA A 21 -10.78 -2.01 -14.78
CA ALA A 21 -10.30 -1.20 -13.67
C ALA A 21 -8.87 -1.66 -13.37
N GLN A 22 -7.90 -0.98 -13.99
CA GLN A 22 -6.51 -1.20 -13.71
C GLN A 22 -6.32 -0.68 -12.29
N VAL A 23 -5.89 -1.57 -11.39
CA VAL A 23 -5.66 -1.23 -9.99
C VAL A 23 -4.82 0.05 -9.96
N ASN A 24 -5.39 1.12 -9.44
CA ASN A 24 -4.69 2.38 -9.32
C ASN A 24 -3.52 2.17 -8.35
N ARG A 25 -2.34 2.72 -8.64
CA ARG A 25 -1.14 2.52 -7.79
C ARG A 25 -1.32 3.04 -6.37
N CYS A 26 -2.32 3.90 -6.14
CA CYS A 26 -2.68 4.42 -4.82
C CYS A 26 -3.82 3.65 -4.13
N SER A 27 -4.43 2.65 -4.80
CA SER A 27 -5.42 1.78 -4.18
C SER A 27 -4.74 0.89 -3.14
N TYR A 28 -5.48 0.60 -2.06
CA TYR A 28 -5.03 -0.41 -1.13
C TYR A 28 -5.15 -1.79 -1.78
N VAL A 29 -4.16 -2.66 -1.57
CA VAL A 29 -4.18 -4.03 -2.08
C VAL A 29 -4.01 -4.97 -0.89
N ILE A 30 -5.02 -5.80 -0.64
CA ILE A 30 -4.95 -6.81 0.42
C ILE A 30 -3.78 -7.77 0.12
N PRO A 31 -2.83 -7.97 1.04
CA PRO A 31 -1.71 -8.89 0.84
C PRO A 31 -2.17 -10.29 0.42
N ARG A 32 -1.46 -10.88 -0.54
CA ARG A 32 -1.77 -12.20 -1.13
C ARG A 32 -0.78 -13.30 -0.73
N HIS A 33 0.17 -12.97 0.15
CA HIS A 33 1.19 -13.93 0.61
C HIS A 33 0.62 -15.13 1.35
N THR A 34 -0.62 -15.04 1.82
CA THR A 34 -1.32 -16.05 2.62
C THR A 34 -2.42 -16.77 1.84
N ASP A 35 -2.48 -16.61 0.50
CA ASP A 35 -3.53 -17.20 -0.34
C ASP A 35 -3.54 -18.74 -0.31
N ASN A 36 -2.37 -19.37 -0.19
CA ASN A 36 -2.23 -20.83 -0.16
C ASN A 36 -1.98 -21.31 1.27
N TRP A 37 -2.92 -22.07 1.80
CA TRP A 37 -2.77 -22.77 3.07
C TRP A 37 -2.53 -24.24 2.78
N LEU A 38 -1.39 -24.77 3.22
CA LEU A 38 -1.06 -26.19 3.13
C LEU A 38 -0.69 -26.67 4.52
N PHE A 39 -1.28 -27.77 4.95
CA PHE A 39 -1.16 -28.25 6.32
C PHE A 39 -1.28 -29.77 6.43
N ALA A 40 -1.30 -30.26 7.67
CA ALA A 40 -1.23 -31.67 8.02
C ALA A 40 -2.17 -32.54 7.17
N GLN A 41 -1.70 -33.75 6.88
CA GLN A 41 -2.42 -34.77 6.11
C GLN A 41 -2.68 -34.37 4.68
N ASN A 42 -1.82 -33.49 4.14
CA ASN A 42 -1.90 -33.05 2.76
C ASN A 42 -3.25 -32.42 2.43
N ALA A 43 -3.75 -31.65 3.40
CA ALA A 43 -4.93 -30.81 3.27
C ALA A 43 -4.51 -29.36 2.99
N GLY A 44 -5.40 -28.59 2.38
CA GLY A 44 -5.15 -27.18 2.15
C GLY A 44 -6.39 -26.36 1.84
N LEU A 45 -6.24 -25.03 1.94
CA LEU A 45 -7.21 -24.03 1.50
C LEU A 45 -6.56 -23.08 0.49
N LEU A 46 -7.34 -22.58 -0.44
CA LEU A 46 -6.96 -21.53 -1.38
C LEU A 46 -7.93 -20.37 -1.24
N PHE A 47 -7.39 -19.17 -1.05
CA PHE A 47 -8.11 -17.91 -1.11
C PHE A 47 -7.78 -17.24 -2.44
N ASP A 48 -8.79 -17.00 -3.27
CA ASP A 48 -8.58 -16.38 -4.57
C ASP A 48 -8.48 -14.85 -4.49
N ALA A 49 -8.33 -14.21 -5.66
CA ALA A 49 -8.22 -12.77 -5.78
C ALA A 49 -9.50 -12.04 -5.31
N SER A 50 -10.66 -12.68 -5.44
CA SER A 50 -11.95 -12.18 -4.98
C SER A 50 -12.17 -12.40 -3.47
N GLY A 51 -11.32 -13.20 -2.83
CA GLY A 51 -11.42 -13.54 -1.41
C GLY A 51 -12.26 -14.78 -1.14
N ASP A 52 -12.69 -15.50 -2.17
CA ASP A 52 -13.43 -16.76 -2.01
C ASP A 52 -12.48 -17.88 -1.61
N VAL A 53 -12.96 -18.77 -0.73
CA VAL A 53 -12.18 -19.87 -0.17
C VAL A 53 -12.59 -21.20 -0.79
N SER A 54 -11.61 -22.03 -1.14
CA SER A 54 -11.80 -23.38 -1.69
C SER A 54 -10.77 -24.37 -1.14
N ALA A 55 -10.99 -25.68 -1.33
CA ALA A 55 -10.03 -26.70 -0.92
C ALA A 55 -8.82 -26.74 -1.88
N ASN A 56 -7.61 -26.90 -1.33
CA ASN A 56 -6.33 -26.84 -2.06
C ASN A 56 -5.37 -27.95 -1.63
N ASN A 57 -5.76 -29.20 -1.85
CA ASN A 57 -4.97 -30.33 -1.37
C ASN A 57 -3.75 -30.58 -2.28
N PRO A 58 -2.52 -30.58 -1.76
CA PRO A 58 -1.33 -30.89 -2.54
C PRO A 58 -1.34 -32.36 -2.99
N SER A 59 -0.94 -32.61 -4.23
CA SER A 59 -0.98 -33.95 -4.85
C SER A 59 0.03 -34.97 -4.27
N GLY A 60 1.00 -34.51 -3.47
CA GLY A 60 2.00 -35.36 -2.81
C GLY A 60 1.56 -35.90 -1.44
N ASN A 61 2.52 -36.39 -0.65
CA ASN A 61 2.33 -36.76 0.78
C ASN A 61 3.32 -36.02 1.71
N ASN A 62 3.76 -34.84 1.28
CA ASN A 62 4.83 -34.06 1.90
C ASN A 62 4.52 -33.56 3.32
N LEU A 63 3.25 -33.46 3.69
CA LEU A 63 2.75 -32.91 4.96
C LEU A 63 1.96 -33.97 5.76
N SER A 64 2.37 -35.23 5.68
CA SER A 64 1.64 -36.37 6.26
C SER A 64 1.36 -36.27 7.77
N PHE A 65 2.23 -35.63 8.56
CA PHE A 65 2.05 -35.42 10.00
C PHE A 65 2.83 -34.20 10.51
N GLY A 66 2.49 -33.76 11.72
CA GLY A 66 3.05 -32.58 12.36
C GLY A 66 1.95 -31.59 12.71
N ILE A 67 2.30 -30.60 13.54
CA ILE A 67 1.34 -29.58 13.98
C ILE A 67 1.74 -28.15 13.62
N ASN A 68 2.80 -27.99 12.83
CA ASN A 68 3.37 -26.70 12.47
C ASN A 68 3.78 -26.71 11.00
N PHE A 69 3.18 -25.81 10.24
CA PHE A 69 3.41 -25.63 8.82
C PHE A 69 3.63 -24.15 8.58
N ALA A 70 4.38 -23.82 7.55
CA ALA A 70 4.42 -22.47 7.04
C ALA A 70 4.34 -22.53 5.52
N THR A 71 3.55 -21.65 4.95
CA THR A 71 3.40 -21.48 3.51
C THR A 71 3.70 -20.03 3.15
N PHE A 72 4.17 -19.81 1.93
CA PHE A 72 4.39 -18.47 1.42
C PHE A 72 3.99 -18.39 -0.05
N SER A 73 3.18 -17.38 -0.38
CA SER A 73 2.77 -17.06 -1.75
C SER A 73 3.38 -15.72 -2.19
N ASP A 74 3.53 -15.49 -3.49
CA ASP A 74 3.95 -14.20 -4.02
C ASP A 74 2.85 -13.12 -3.91
N GLU A 75 3.14 -11.90 -4.37
CA GLU A 75 2.18 -10.78 -4.38
C GLU A 75 0.95 -11.03 -5.26
N SER A 76 1.04 -11.99 -6.19
CA SER A 76 -0.06 -12.43 -7.04
C SER A 76 -0.83 -13.64 -6.48
N GLY A 77 -0.48 -14.11 -5.28
CA GLY A 77 -1.12 -15.24 -4.62
C GLY A 77 -0.67 -16.61 -5.13
N ASN A 78 0.39 -16.68 -5.96
CA ASN A 78 0.92 -17.97 -6.39
C ASN A 78 1.79 -18.56 -5.27
N LEU A 79 1.57 -19.84 -4.93
CA LEU A 79 2.42 -20.55 -3.98
C LEU A 79 3.87 -20.53 -4.46
N LEU A 80 4.80 -20.12 -3.60
CA LEU A 80 6.24 -20.22 -3.86
C LEU A 80 6.80 -21.51 -3.26
N PHE A 81 6.65 -21.66 -1.94
CA PHE A 81 7.15 -22.83 -1.21
C PHE A 81 6.44 -22.98 0.14
N TYR A 82 6.66 -24.13 0.77
CA TYR A 82 6.12 -24.47 2.09
C TYR A 82 7.06 -25.40 2.86
N THR A 83 6.83 -25.52 4.17
CA THR A 83 7.66 -26.33 5.07
C THR A 83 6.84 -26.94 6.19
N ASN A 84 7.30 -28.09 6.69
CA ASN A 84 6.81 -28.72 7.92
C ASN A 84 7.77 -28.49 9.12
N GLY A 85 8.65 -27.49 9.01
CA GLY A 85 9.68 -27.17 10.01
C GLY A 85 10.94 -28.03 9.92
N ARG A 86 10.97 -29.08 9.08
CA ARG A 86 12.17 -29.94 8.85
C ARG A 86 12.55 -30.04 7.38
N SER A 87 11.57 -30.19 6.50
CA SER A 87 11.73 -30.25 5.05
C SER A 87 11.06 -29.07 4.39
N VAL A 88 11.66 -28.57 3.31
CA VAL A 88 11.16 -27.44 2.52
C VAL A 88 10.83 -27.94 1.13
N TYR A 89 9.65 -27.57 0.62
CA TYR A 89 9.14 -27.99 -0.67
C TYR A 89 8.73 -26.79 -1.50
N ASN A 90 9.05 -26.79 -2.79
CA ASN A 90 8.57 -25.76 -3.71
C ASN A 90 7.11 -25.99 -4.12
N SER A 91 6.57 -25.07 -4.93
CA SER A 91 5.20 -25.12 -5.44
C SER A 91 4.86 -26.36 -6.28
N ASN A 92 5.86 -27.01 -6.88
CA ASN A 92 5.70 -28.27 -7.60
C ASN A 92 5.77 -29.51 -6.68
N ASN A 93 5.72 -29.32 -5.36
CA ASN A 93 5.82 -30.36 -4.34
C ASN A 93 7.17 -31.10 -4.32
N VAL A 94 8.23 -30.48 -4.86
CA VAL A 94 9.59 -31.05 -4.86
C VAL A 94 10.34 -30.51 -3.65
N GLN A 95 11.00 -31.39 -2.91
CA GLN A 95 11.83 -31.01 -1.76
C GLN A 95 13.07 -30.24 -2.24
N ILE A 96 13.33 -29.07 -1.64
CA ILE A 96 14.40 -28.13 -2.05
C ILE A 96 15.46 -27.88 -0.97
N ASN A 97 15.32 -28.49 0.21
CA ASN A 97 16.41 -28.51 1.20
C ASN A 97 17.39 -29.66 0.91
N TYR A 98 18.20 -29.48 -0.14
CA TYR A 98 19.30 -30.38 -0.48
C TYR A 98 20.43 -30.23 0.55
N GLY A 99 20.44 -31.10 1.57
CA GLY A 99 21.35 -30.97 2.70
C GLY A 99 20.75 -31.54 3.99
N PRO A 100 21.20 -31.07 5.17
CA PRO A 100 20.57 -31.47 6.44
C PRO A 100 19.12 -30.96 6.51
N LEU A 101 18.29 -31.66 7.27
CA LEU A 101 16.96 -31.16 7.63
C LEU A 101 17.08 -29.87 8.44
N LEU A 102 16.03 -29.06 8.39
CA LEU A 102 15.91 -27.93 9.30
C LEU A 102 15.77 -28.42 10.75
N SER A 103 16.19 -27.58 11.69
CA SER A 103 16.23 -27.89 13.14
C SER A 103 14.89 -27.82 13.86
N GLY A 104 13.79 -27.59 13.14
CA GLY A 104 12.46 -27.65 13.71
C GLY A 104 12.06 -29.06 14.14
N SER A 105 10.94 -29.14 14.86
CA SER A 105 10.30 -30.39 15.24
C SER A 105 8.88 -30.46 14.73
N TYR A 106 8.29 -31.66 14.74
CA TYR A 106 6.89 -31.84 14.39
C TYR A 106 5.92 -31.26 15.43
N ALA A 107 6.42 -30.81 16.59
CA ALA A 107 5.65 -30.30 17.72
C ALA A 107 5.83 -28.79 17.98
N SER A 108 6.73 -28.12 17.25
CA SER A 108 7.13 -26.73 17.51
C SER A 108 6.93 -25.79 16.31
N SER A 109 6.61 -24.52 16.57
CA SER A 109 6.20 -23.57 15.53
C SER A 109 7.33 -23.24 14.54
N THR A 110 6.93 -22.95 13.32
CA THR A 110 7.80 -22.48 12.24
C THR A 110 7.25 -21.14 11.74
N SER A 111 8.05 -20.31 11.10
CA SER A 111 7.57 -19.10 10.42
C SER A 111 8.42 -18.81 9.19
N ILE A 112 7.80 -18.37 8.09
CA ILE A 112 8.51 -17.89 6.89
C ILE A 112 8.43 -16.36 6.88
N VAL A 113 9.57 -15.71 6.74
CA VAL A 113 9.71 -14.25 6.72
C VAL A 113 10.51 -13.83 5.48
N PRO A 114 10.00 -12.94 4.61
CA PRO A 114 10.73 -12.52 3.43
C PRO A 114 11.85 -11.53 3.77
N ASN A 115 12.87 -11.47 2.91
CA ASN A 115 13.82 -10.36 2.90
C ASN A 115 13.13 -9.13 2.27
N PRO A 116 13.03 -7.98 2.98
CA PRO A 116 12.32 -6.80 2.48
C PRO A 116 12.95 -6.17 1.22
N SER A 117 14.19 -6.52 0.88
CA SER A 117 14.91 -5.97 -0.29
C SER A 117 15.09 -6.96 -1.44
N SER A 118 14.67 -8.22 -1.26
CA SER A 118 14.91 -9.28 -2.26
C SER A 118 13.67 -10.16 -2.39
N PRO A 119 12.95 -10.09 -3.53
CA PRO A 119 11.71 -10.85 -3.73
C PRO A 119 11.91 -12.38 -3.81
N ASN A 120 13.17 -12.83 -3.90
CA ASN A 120 13.52 -14.25 -4.00
C ASN A 120 14.10 -14.84 -2.71
N GLN A 121 14.38 -14.03 -1.69
CA GLN A 121 15.05 -14.51 -0.47
C GLN A 121 14.11 -14.51 0.73
N PHE A 122 14.14 -15.61 1.48
CA PHE A 122 13.26 -15.84 2.62
C PHE A 122 14.03 -16.50 3.75
N TYR A 123 13.58 -16.28 4.97
CA TYR A 123 14.11 -16.88 6.18
C TYR A 123 13.05 -17.76 6.83
N ILE A 124 13.38 -19.02 7.06
CA ILE A 124 12.54 -19.96 7.82
C ILE A 124 13.06 -19.98 9.25
N PHE A 125 12.25 -19.55 10.20
CA PHE A 125 12.52 -19.64 11.62
C PHE A 125 11.87 -20.90 12.18
N THR A 126 12.64 -21.67 12.94
CA THR A 126 12.20 -22.93 13.55
C THR A 126 12.59 -22.95 15.02
N THR A 127 11.65 -23.33 15.88
CA THR A 127 11.94 -23.69 17.28
C THR A 127 12.07 -25.21 17.39
N SER A 128 12.80 -25.73 18.37
CA SER A 128 12.94 -27.18 18.63
C SER A 128 12.02 -27.66 19.77
N ASP A 129 11.69 -28.95 19.82
CA ASP A 129 11.07 -29.58 20.99
C ASP A 129 12.12 -29.86 22.09
N ILE A 130 12.52 -28.83 22.83
CA ILE A 130 13.53 -28.94 23.89
C ILE A 130 12.98 -29.55 25.19
N VAL A 131 11.65 -29.65 25.34
CA VAL A 131 11.00 -30.15 26.56
C VAL A 131 10.88 -31.68 26.52
N ASN A 132 10.55 -32.28 25.37
CA ASN A 132 10.39 -33.72 25.24
C ASN A 132 11.60 -34.43 24.61
N ASN A 133 12.56 -33.71 24.04
CA ASN A 133 13.77 -34.29 23.48
C ASN A 133 14.95 -34.14 24.46
N SER A 134 15.56 -35.26 24.84
CA SER A 134 16.69 -35.33 25.77
C SER A 134 18.07 -35.15 25.10
N ALA A 135 18.10 -35.09 23.77
CA ALA A 135 19.33 -34.81 23.02
C ALA A 135 19.55 -33.29 22.95
N ASN A 136 20.35 -32.75 23.89
CA ASN A 136 20.90 -31.38 23.81
C ASN A 136 21.89 -31.30 22.63
N ASP A 137 21.37 -31.24 21.40
CA ASP A 137 22.21 -30.98 20.23
C ASP A 137 22.43 -29.47 20.05
N SER A 138 23.49 -29.10 19.32
CA SER A 138 23.87 -27.72 19.02
C SER A 138 22.87 -26.96 18.12
N THR A 139 21.69 -27.52 17.89
CA THR A 139 20.60 -26.93 17.10
C THR A 139 19.29 -26.82 17.88
N SER A 140 19.34 -27.04 19.19
CA SER A 140 18.21 -26.82 20.10
C SER A 140 17.89 -25.33 20.24
N GLY A 141 16.61 -25.01 20.49
CA GLY A 141 16.09 -23.65 20.62
C GLY A 141 15.64 -23.02 19.31
N LEU A 142 15.85 -21.71 19.14
CA LEU A 142 15.46 -20.95 17.94
C LEU A 142 16.62 -20.92 16.94
N ASN A 143 16.31 -21.30 15.70
CA ASN A 143 17.24 -21.23 14.57
C ASN A 143 16.55 -20.61 13.36
N PHE A 144 17.33 -20.11 12.41
CA PHE A 144 16.83 -19.72 11.08
C PHE A 144 17.60 -20.40 9.94
N SER A 145 16.95 -20.53 8.80
CA SER A 145 17.55 -21.01 7.54
C SER A 145 17.16 -20.08 6.40
N MET A 146 18.04 -19.87 5.43
CA MET A 146 17.77 -19.00 4.28
C MET A 146 17.38 -19.84 3.06
N VAL A 147 16.26 -19.49 2.45
CA VAL A 147 15.77 -20.01 1.16
C VAL A 147 16.00 -18.95 0.11
N ASP A 148 16.57 -19.35 -1.03
CA ASP A 148 16.66 -18.51 -2.23
C ASP A 148 15.90 -19.19 -3.38
N MET A 149 14.79 -18.56 -3.78
CA MET A 149 13.90 -19.05 -4.84
C MET A 149 14.47 -18.85 -6.25
N SER A 150 15.53 -18.05 -6.41
CA SER A 150 16.22 -17.88 -7.70
C SER A 150 17.17 -19.04 -8.02
N GLN A 151 17.45 -19.92 -7.06
CA GLN A 151 18.42 -21.00 -7.17
C GLN A 151 17.75 -22.35 -7.49
N GLY A 152 18.50 -23.26 -8.11
CA GLY A 152 18.06 -24.64 -8.34
C GLY A 152 16.82 -24.77 -9.24
N SER A 153 16.14 -25.92 -9.15
CA SER A 153 14.91 -26.21 -9.90
C SER A 153 13.65 -25.75 -9.13
N GLY A 154 13.56 -24.44 -8.89
CA GLY A 154 12.43 -23.83 -8.17
C GLY A 154 12.70 -23.57 -6.69
N GLY A 155 13.93 -23.17 -6.35
CA GLY A 155 14.36 -22.80 -5.01
C GLY A 155 15.39 -23.75 -4.40
N ALA A 156 16.16 -23.24 -3.44
CA ALA A 156 17.08 -24.01 -2.60
C ALA A 156 17.21 -23.41 -1.20
N VAL A 157 17.39 -24.26 -0.18
CA VAL A 157 17.90 -23.79 1.12
C VAL A 157 19.41 -23.57 0.99
N VAL A 158 19.84 -22.32 1.06
CA VAL A 158 21.23 -21.89 0.83
C VAL A 158 22.00 -21.65 2.14
N GLN A 159 21.30 -21.50 3.26
CA GLN A 159 21.89 -21.48 4.60
C GLN A 159 21.03 -22.29 5.55
N HIS A 160 21.63 -23.20 6.31
CA HIS A 160 20.91 -24.11 7.19
C HIS A 160 21.18 -23.79 8.66
N ASN A 161 20.11 -23.81 9.47
CA ASN A 161 20.13 -23.91 10.94
C ASN A 161 21.12 -22.97 11.63
N ARG A 162 21.07 -21.68 11.27
CA ARG A 162 21.80 -20.63 11.97
C ARG A 162 21.14 -20.40 13.32
N HIS A 163 21.91 -20.68 14.36
CA HIS A 163 21.47 -20.61 15.74
C HIS A 163 21.24 -19.16 16.20
N LEU A 164 20.18 -18.93 16.98
CA LEU A 164 19.83 -17.62 17.56
C LEU A 164 19.66 -17.66 19.08
N LEU A 165 19.04 -18.72 19.63
CA LEU A 165 18.74 -18.81 21.05
C LEU A 165 18.68 -20.27 21.51
N ASP A 166 19.42 -20.62 22.58
CA ASP A 166 19.54 -22.01 23.07
C ASP A 166 18.24 -22.61 23.61
N ARG A 167 17.47 -21.82 24.39
CA ARG A 167 16.31 -22.32 25.14
C ARG A 167 15.11 -21.38 24.99
N CYS A 168 14.14 -21.78 24.18
CA CYS A 168 12.89 -21.05 23.97
C CYS A 168 11.68 -21.98 24.05
N ILE A 169 10.50 -21.39 24.22
CA ILE A 169 9.22 -22.08 24.06
C ILE A 169 9.02 -22.56 22.62
N TYR A 170 7.97 -23.34 22.37
CA TYR A 170 7.65 -23.81 21.02
C TYR A 170 7.15 -22.70 20.10
N GLY A 171 6.58 -21.63 20.65
CA GLY A 171 5.98 -20.53 19.88
C GLY A 171 7.01 -19.59 19.26
N VAL A 172 6.80 -19.25 17.99
CA VAL A 172 7.45 -18.14 17.29
C VAL A 172 6.39 -17.38 16.51
N SER A 173 6.44 -16.05 16.52
CA SER A 173 5.53 -15.18 15.78
C SER A 173 6.33 -14.11 15.05
N ALA A 174 5.85 -13.68 13.88
CA ALA A 174 6.48 -12.63 13.10
C ALA A 174 5.49 -11.52 12.74
N VAL A 175 5.97 -10.28 12.66
CA VAL A 175 5.17 -9.11 12.26
C VAL A 175 6.07 -8.12 11.53
N GLU A 176 5.54 -7.39 10.56
CA GLU A 176 6.27 -6.29 9.92
C GLU A 176 6.51 -5.14 10.90
N ALA A 177 7.68 -4.52 10.81
CA ALA A 177 7.98 -3.31 11.57
C ALA A 177 7.09 -2.15 11.13
N SER A 178 6.69 -1.28 12.05
CA SER A 178 5.76 -0.17 11.76
C SER A 178 6.27 0.80 10.70
N ASP A 179 7.60 0.92 10.58
CA ASP A 179 8.30 1.77 9.61
C ASP A 179 8.57 1.08 8.27
N LYS A 180 8.08 -0.16 8.09
CA LYS A 180 8.28 -0.99 6.89
C LYS A 180 9.75 -1.31 6.58
N SER A 181 10.65 -1.14 7.56
CA SER A 181 12.09 -1.42 7.40
C SER A 181 12.44 -2.91 7.37
N GLY A 182 11.48 -3.77 7.68
CA GLY A 182 11.69 -5.22 7.77
C GLY A 182 10.66 -5.89 8.68
N PHE A 183 11.04 -7.01 9.28
CA PHE A 183 10.14 -7.85 10.08
C PHE A 183 10.76 -8.19 11.43
N TRP A 184 9.95 -8.16 12.49
CA TRP A 184 10.31 -8.69 13.79
C TRP A 184 9.90 -10.16 13.89
N VAL A 185 10.77 -10.98 14.47
CA VAL A 185 10.52 -12.37 14.82
C VAL A 185 10.72 -12.54 16.31
N VAL A 186 9.67 -12.94 17.00
CA VAL A 186 9.61 -12.93 18.46
C VAL A 186 9.41 -14.35 18.99
N THR A 187 10.15 -14.70 20.02
CA THR A 187 9.92 -15.90 20.85
C THR A 187 10.08 -15.56 22.34
N ARG A 188 9.78 -16.53 23.21
CA ARG A 188 9.95 -16.42 24.67
C ARG A 188 11.00 -17.44 25.14
N GLY A 189 11.82 -17.04 26.10
CA GLY A 189 12.76 -17.96 26.73
C GLY A 189 12.06 -19.05 27.55
N LEU A 190 12.70 -20.20 27.66
CA LEU A 190 12.27 -21.31 28.53
C LEU A 190 13.05 -21.25 29.85
N GLU A 191 12.43 -21.61 30.98
CA GLU A 191 12.97 -21.48 32.36
C GLU A 191 13.37 -20.05 32.74
N ASN A 192 12.90 -19.07 31.97
CA ASN A 192 12.93 -17.66 32.30
C ASN A 192 11.61 -17.02 31.83
N ASN A 193 11.50 -15.71 31.94
CA ASN A 193 10.33 -14.95 31.54
C ASN A 193 10.70 -13.75 30.65
N SER A 194 11.72 -13.93 29.80
CA SER A 194 12.18 -12.92 28.84
C SER A 194 11.59 -13.19 27.45
N PHE A 195 11.30 -12.12 26.72
CA PHE A 195 11.03 -12.17 25.29
C PHE A 195 12.27 -11.77 24.49
N TYR A 196 12.42 -12.35 23.31
CA TYR A 196 13.54 -12.13 22.40
C TYR A 196 13.00 -11.80 21.02
N SER A 197 13.30 -10.60 20.54
CA SER A 197 12.85 -10.09 19.24
C SER A 197 14.05 -9.90 18.32
N PHE A 198 14.11 -10.65 17.24
CA PHE A 198 15.14 -10.55 16.19
C PHE A 198 14.57 -9.79 14.99
N LYS A 199 15.38 -8.95 14.33
CA LYS A 199 14.94 -8.18 13.16
C LYS A 199 15.46 -8.81 11.87
N VAL A 200 14.59 -8.98 10.88
CA VAL A 200 14.96 -9.25 9.49
C VAL A 200 14.96 -7.94 8.74
N THR A 201 16.11 -7.55 8.18
CA THR A 201 16.31 -6.32 7.40
C THR A 201 16.73 -6.67 5.97
N SER A 202 16.99 -5.66 5.15
CA SER A 202 17.57 -5.84 3.81
C SER A 202 18.92 -6.58 3.82
N GLU A 203 19.68 -6.44 4.89
CA GLU A 203 20.99 -7.09 5.09
C GLU A 203 20.86 -8.54 5.59
N GLY A 204 19.67 -8.95 6.02
CA GLY A 204 19.35 -10.28 6.52
C GLY A 204 18.89 -10.29 7.98
N VAL A 205 19.10 -11.41 8.68
CA VAL A 205 18.69 -11.56 10.09
C VAL A 205 19.73 -10.91 11.00
N ASP A 206 19.34 -9.88 11.76
CA ASP A 206 20.12 -9.38 12.89
C ASP A 206 20.08 -10.42 14.01
N THR A 207 21.24 -10.99 14.33
CA THR A 207 21.37 -12.02 15.35
C THR A 207 21.39 -11.46 16.77
N ASN A 208 21.40 -10.13 16.94
CA ASN A 208 21.28 -9.49 18.25
C ASN A 208 19.80 -9.25 18.56
N ALA A 209 19.26 -9.96 19.54
CA ALA A 209 17.89 -9.76 19.96
C ALA A 209 17.72 -8.45 20.75
N VAL A 210 16.59 -7.78 20.53
CA VAL A 210 16.00 -6.91 21.54
C VAL A 210 15.41 -7.80 22.63
N ILE A 211 15.92 -7.68 23.85
CA ILE A 211 15.54 -8.53 24.99
C ILE A 211 14.62 -7.72 25.91
N SER A 212 13.42 -8.26 26.16
CA SER A 212 12.46 -7.70 27.12
C SER A 212 12.36 -8.63 28.34
N PRO A 213 13.13 -8.38 29.42
CA PRO A 213 13.24 -9.30 30.55
C PRO A 213 12.14 -9.10 31.60
N ASN A 214 11.94 -10.12 32.45
CA ASN A 214 11.08 -10.07 33.64
C ASN A 214 9.58 -9.88 33.36
N LEU A 215 9.05 -10.54 32.31
CA LEU A 215 7.67 -10.38 31.85
C LEU A 215 6.84 -11.67 32.03
N GLY A 216 5.86 -11.61 32.92
CA GLY A 216 4.91 -12.71 33.16
C GLY A 216 5.54 -13.93 33.84
N SER A 217 4.91 -15.09 33.63
CA SER A 217 5.24 -16.37 34.29
C SER A 217 6.53 -16.99 33.74
N VAL A 218 7.32 -17.63 34.60
CA VAL A 218 8.45 -18.48 34.18
C VAL A 218 7.87 -19.81 33.71
N ILE A 219 8.26 -20.26 32.51
CA ILE A 219 7.74 -21.50 31.90
C ILE A 219 8.66 -22.67 32.23
N SER A 220 8.11 -23.71 32.87
CA SER A 220 8.86 -24.92 33.22
C SER A 220 9.26 -25.73 31.99
N SER A 221 10.47 -26.30 32.01
CA SER A 221 10.91 -27.30 31.05
C SER A 221 10.63 -28.74 31.49
N ASP A 222 9.92 -28.96 32.60
CA ASP A 222 9.52 -30.31 33.02
C ASP A 222 8.50 -30.88 32.01
N PRO A 223 8.84 -31.98 31.29
CA PRO A 223 7.93 -32.58 30.31
C PRO A 223 6.63 -33.10 30.91
N ASN A 224 6.59 -33.38 32.22
CA ASN A 224 5.36 -33.80 32.90
C ASN A 224 4.38 -32.65 33.12
N LEU A 225 4.89 -31.42 33.20
CA LEU A 225 4.06 -30.23 33.38
C LEU A 225 3.53 -29.67 32.07
N GLN A 226 4.22 -29.90 30.94
CA GLN A 226 3.77 -29.49 29.59
C GLN A 226 3.55 -27.97 29.42
N GLU A 227 4.21 -27.13 30.23
CA GLU A 227 3.99 -25.67 30.21
C GLU A 227 4.56 -24.97 28.96
N GLY A 228 5.57 -25.58 28.31
CA GLY A 228 6.16 -25.09 27.06
C GLY A 228 5.32 -25.37 25.81
N ILE A 229 4.29 -26.22 25.92
CA ILE A 229 3.33 -26.48 24.85
C ILE A 229 2.39 -25.27 24.76
N GLY A 230 2.39 -24.57 23.63
CA GLY A 230 1.72 -23.30 23.52
C GLY A 230 1.90 -22.64 22.18
N ILE A 231 1.13 -21.57 21.94
CA ILE A 231 1.22 -20.74 20.74
C ILE A 231 1.53 -19.31 21.16
N LEU A 232 2.38 -18.65 20.37
CA LEU A 232 2.69 -17.24 20.48
C LEU A 232 2.12 -16.52 19.26
N LYS A 233 1.36 -15.44 19.48
CA LYS A 233 0.77 -14.62 18.41
C LYS A 233 0.96 -13.15 18.71
N ILE A 234 1.34 -12.38 17.70
CA ILE A 234 1.32 -10.92 17.71
C ILE A 234 0.01 -10.46 17.06
N SER A 235 -0.63 -9.40 17.54
CA SER A 235 -1.82 -8.85 16.88
C SER A 235 -1.49 -8.36 15.47
N PRO A 236 -2.45 -8.36 14.52
CA PRO A 236 -2.19 -7.91 13.15
C PRO A 236 -1.60 -6.49 13.07
N ASP A 237 -2.05 -5.59 13.95
CA ASP A 237 -1.57 -4.22 14.03
C ASP A 237 -0.22 -4.05 14.75
N GLY A 238 0.36 -5.13 15.28
CA GLY A 238 1.65 -5.14 15.95
C GLY A 238 1.69 -4.42 17.30
N LYS A 239 0.56 -4.28 18.01
CA LYS A 239 0.48 -3.59 19.32
C LYS A 239 0.36 -4.52 20.53
N ARG A 240 0.10 -5.80 20.30
CA ARG A 240 -0.15 -6.80 21.34
C ARG A 240 0.58 -8.09 21.01
N ILE A 241 0.94 -8.84 22.05
CA ILE A 241 1.44 -10.20 21.90
C ILE A 241 0.82 -11.08 22.99
N ALA A 242 0.35 -12.26 22.60
CA ALA A 242 -0.28 -13.23 23.49
C ALA A 242 0.44 -14.58 23.43
N TYR A 243 0.59 -15.22 24.58
CA TYR A 243 1.16 -16.56 24.71
C TYR A 243 0.19 -17.46 25.48
N SER A 244 -0.16 -18.62 24.91
CA SER A 244 -0.84 -19.68 25.65
C SER A 244 0.15 -20.67 26.23
N SER A 245 -0.05 -21.07 27.48
CA SER A 245 0.63 -22.22 28.08
C SER A 245 -0.40 -23.30 28.37
N PHE A 246 -0.30 -24.43 27.69
CA PHE A 246 -1.20 -25.56 27.86
C PHE A 246 -1.09 -26.11 29.29
N GLY A 247 0.10 -26.56 29.67
CA GLY A 247 0.37 -27.12 30.99
C GLY A 247 0.26 -26.11 32.13
N GLY A 248 0.60 -24.85 31.87
CA GLY A 248 0.43 -23.76 32.81
C GLY A 248 -1.03 -23.34 32.95
N GLN A 249 -1.90 -23.76 32.02
CA GLN A 249 -3.34 -23.51 32.04
C GLN A 249 -3.73 -22.03 32.00
N PHE A 250 -2.92 -21.21 31.34
CA PHE A 250 -3.17 -19.76 31.22
C PHE A 250 -2.83 -19.24 29.83
N VAL A 251 -3.38 -18.07 29.52
CA VAL A 251 -2.91 -17.20 28.43
C VAL A 251 -2.40 -15.91 29.06
N GLU A 252 -1.24 -15.42 28.61
CA GLU A 252 -0.69 -14.13 29.02
C GLU A 252 -0.70 -13.18 27.84
N LEU A 253 -1.25 -11.98 28.04
CA LEU A 253 -1.31 -10.91 27.05
C LEU A 253 -0.41 -9.74 27.49
N PHE A 254 0.38 -9.22 26.55
CA PHE A 254 1.33 -8.12 26.75
C PHE A 254 1.17 -7.05 25.67
N ASN A 255 1.78 -5.89 25.89
CA ASN A 255 1.98 -4.90 24.84
C ASN A 255 3.17 -5.31 23.96
N PHE A 256 3.11 -4.97 22.68
CA PHE A 256 4.23 -5.08 21.75
C PHE A 256 4.39 -3.76 21.00
N ASP A 257 5.62 -3.33 20.77
CA ASP A 257 5.94 -2.16 19.95
C ASP A 257 6.66 -2.60 18.68
N SER A 258 5.96 -2.62 17.55
CA SER A 258 6.52 -3.00 16.25
C SER A 258 7.54 -2.01 15.68
N SER A 259 7.71 -0.83 16.28
CA SER A 259 8.78 0.11 15.89
C SER A 259 10.13 -0.28 16.50
N THR A 260 10.13 -0.84 17.71
CA THR A 260 11.34 -1.16 18.49
C THR A 260 11.57 -2.66 18.67
N GLY A 261 10.55 -3.49 18.50
CA GLY A 261 10.58 -4.92 18.82
C GLY A 261 10.42 -5.21 20.32
N GLU A 262 10.12 -4.22 21.15
CA GLU A 262 10.01 -4.39 22.61
C GLU A 262 8.64 -4.98 23.02
N VAL A 263 8.67 -5.94 23.96
CA VAL A 263 7.48 -6.43 24.67
C VAL A 263 7.43 -5.74 26.05
N SER A 264 6.24 -5.31 26.50
CA SER A 264 6.12 -4.56 27.77
C SER A 264 4.80 -4.78 28.53
N GLY A 265 4.79 -4.29 29.77
CA GLY A 265 3.63 -4.22 30.69
C GLY A 265 3.58 -5.37 31.70
N PRO A 266 2.80 -5.24 32.80
CA PRO A 266 2.40 -6.43 33.52
C PRO A 266 1.55 -7.30 32.60
N ALA A 267 1.79 -8.60 32.59
CA ALA A 267 0.98 -9.55 31.83
C ALA A 267 -0.48 -9.49 32.30
N ILE A 268 -1.43 -9.39 31.37
CA ILE A 268 -2.82 -9.73 31.66
C ILE A 268 -2.93 -11.25 31.58
N LYS A 269 -3.05 -11.89 32.74
CA LYS A 269 -3.15 -13.35 32.85
C LYS A 269 -4.62 -13.78 32.79
N ILE A 270 -4.96 -14.57 31.78
CA ILE A 270 -6.26 -15.17 31.55
C ILE A 270 -6.16 -16.65 31.96
N VAL A 271 -7.11 -17.11 32.78
CA VAL A 271 -7.26 -18.54 33.10
C VAL A 271 -8.60 -18.98 32.51
N PRO A 272 -8.59 -19.60 31.32
CA PRO A 272 -9.84 -20.03 30.70
C PRO A 272 -10.61 -20.99 31.59
N PRO A 273 -11.97 -20.96 31.55
CA PRO A 273 -12.78 -21.86 32.35
C PRO A 273 -12.44 -23.31 32.08
N GLN A 274 -12.37 -24.08 33.16
CA GLN A 274 -12.13 -25.51 33.10
C GLN A 274 -13.32 -26.23 33.70
N HIS A 275 -14.01 -27.00 32.89
CA HIS A 275 -15.15 -27.80 33.34
C HIS A 275 -14.72 -29.14 33.98
N PHE A 276 -13.41 -29.46 33.94
CA PHE A 276 -12.83 -30.66 34.52
C PHE A 276 -11.45 -30.32 35.11
N VAL A 277 -11.14 -30.86 36.29
CA VAL A 277 -9.83 -30.67 36.95
C VAL A 277 -8.94 -31.87 36.61
N THR A 278 -8.13 -31.74 35.55
CA THR A 278 -7.14 -32.76 35.17
C THR A 278 -5.85 -32.07 34.70
N PRO A 279 -4.68 -32.73 34.73
CA PRO A 279 -3.45 -32.13 34.20
C PRO A 279 -3.38 -32.11 32.65
N TYR A 280 -4.43 -32.58 31.95
CA TYR A 280 -4.45 -32.74 30.49
C TYR A 280 -5.47 -31.83 29.79
N ILE A 281 -5.74 -30.68 30.39
CA ILE A 281 -6.57 -29.60 29.85
C ILE A 281 -5.76 -28.30 29.86
N GLY A 282 -5.90 -27.49 28.82
CA GLY A 282 -5.30 -26.16 28.79
C GLY A 282 -5.56 -25.42 27.48
N PRO A 283 -5.27 -24.10 27.45
CA PRO A 283 -5.29 -23.32 26.22
C PRO A 283 -4.20 -23.82 25.26
N TYR A 284 -4.58 -24.07 24.01
CA TYR A 284 -3.71 -24.73 23.04
C TYR A 284 -3.53 -23.96 21.73
N SER A 285 -4.54 -23.20 21.32
CA SER A 285 -4.46 -22.30 20.18
C SER A 285 -5.06 -20.96 20.55
N ILE A 286 -4.48 -19.89 20.02
CA ILE A 286 -4.96 -18.52 20.21
C ILE A 286 -4.93 -17.79 18.87
N GLU A 287 -5.83 -16.82 18.69
CA GLU A 287 -5.85 -15.95 17.52
C GLU A 287 -6.48 -14.59 17.84
N PHE A 288 -5.92 -13.51 17.31
CA PHE A 288 -6.52 -12.17 17.43
C PHE A 288 -7.60 -11.95 16.37
N SER A 289 -8.61 -11.13 16.68
CA SER A 289 -9.46 -10.56 15.64
C SER A 289 -8.64 -9.66 14.70
N PRO A 290 -9.09 -9.43 13.44
CA PRO A 290 -8.43 -8.52 12.50
C PRO A 290 -8.05 -7.16 13.09
N ASP A 291 -8.95 -6.56 13.88
CA ASP A 291 -8.75 -5.26 14.50
C ASP A 291 -7.96 -5.31 15.84
N GLY A 292 -7.58 -6.51 16.28
CA GLY A 292 -6.88 -6.74 17.55
C GLY A 292 -7.73 -6.48 18.82
N SER A 293 -9.05 -6.26 18.70
CA SER A 293 -9.94 -5.99 19.84
C SER A 293 -10.40 -7.23 20.59
N LYS A 294 -10.32 -8.42 19.97
CA LYS A 294 -10.70 -9.70 20.56
C LYS A 294 -9.53 -10.68 20.53
N LEU A 295 -9.49 -11.57 21.54
CA LEU A 295 -8.62 -12.72 21.57
C LEU A 295 -9.46 -14.00 21.64
N PHE A 296 -9.31 -14.87 20.67
CA PHE A 296 -9.93 -16.19 20.64
C PHE A 296 -8.99 -17.24 21.20
N VAL A 297 -9.51 -18.15 22.01
CA VAL A 297 -8.74 -19.19 22.69
C VAL A 297 -9.44 -20.52 22.54
N ILE A 298 -8.73 -21.52 22.01
CA ILE A 298 -9.16 -22.92 22.07
C ILE A 298 -8.56 -23.56 23.33
N VAL A 299 -9.44 -24.09 24.19
CA VAL A 299 -9.07 -24.97 25.29
C VAL A 299 -9.32 -26.40 24.87
N ILE A 300 -8.29 -27.24 24.91
CA ILE A 300 -8.40 -28.66 24.53
C ILE A 300 -8.28 -29.57 25.73
N PHE A 301 -8.86 -30.76 25.59
CA PHE A 301 -8.83 -31.84 26.56
C PHE A 301 -8.20 -33.07 25.88
N PHE A 302 -6.94 -33.41 26.22
CA PHE A 302 -6.22 -34.47 25.47
C PHE A 302 -6.86 -35.85 25.60
N ASN A 303 -7.44 -36.17 26.76
CA ASN A 303 -8.01 -37.48 27.04
C ASN A 303 -9.44 -37.65 26.52
N ASP A 304 -10.13 -36.53 26.26
CA ASP A 304 -11.48 -36.51 25.75
C ASP A 304 -11.67 -35.28 24.87
N GLN A 305 -11.28 -35.41 23.61
CA GLN A 305 -11.35 -34.30 22.67
C GLN A 305 -12.78 -33.79 22.50
N SER A 306 -13.83 -34.57 22.84
CA SER A 306 -15.26 -34.22 22.66
C SER A 306 -15.71 -32.96 23.42
N ASN A 307 -14.84 -32.39 24.25
CA ASN A 307 -15.09 -31.24 25.11
C ASN A 307 -14.22 -30.01 24.80
N ASN A 308 -13.54 -29.94 23.65
CA ASN A 308 -12.77 -28.73 23.31
C ASN A 308 -13.70 -27.51 23.17
N ARG A 309 -13.25 -26.37 23.68
CA ARG A 309 -14.02 -25.12 23.75
C ARG A 309 -13.33 -24.00 23.00
N ILE A 310 -14.12 -23.15 22.36
CA ILE A 310 -13.69 -21.87 21.82
C ILE A 310 -14.24 -20.76 22.71
N TYR A 311 -13.34 -19.97 23.28
CA TYR A 311 -13.67 -18.76 24.02
C TYR A 311 -13.26 -17.52 23.22
N GLN A 312 -14.09 -16.49 23.27
CA GLN A 312 -13.73 -15.14 22.88
C GLN A 312 -13.51 -14.30 24.14
N TYR A 313 -12.44 -13.52 24.16
CA TYR A 313 -12.18 -12.51 25.17
C TYR A 313 -12.18 -11.12 24.53
N ASP A 314 -13.01 -10.21 25.05
CA ASP A 314 -12.99 -8.81 24.64
C ASP A 314 -11.92 -8.02 25.40
N ILE A 315 -10.87 -7.62 24.69
CA ILE A 315 -9.69 -6.96 25.25
C ILE A 315 -10.04 -5.56 25.77
N ASN A 316 -11.02 -4.90 25.15
CA ASN A 316 -11.44 -3.54 25.51
C ASN A 316 -12.47 -3.51 26.65
N LEU A 317 -13.11 -4.64 26.95
CA LEU A 317 -14.12 -4.78 28.01
C LEU A 317 -13.62 -5.61 29.18
N SER A 318 -12.41 -5.31 29.67
CA SER A 318 -11.81 -6.00 30.83
C SER A 318 -11.77 -7.52 30.68
N MET A 319 -11.49 -8.01 29.46
CA MET A 319 -11.43 -9.43 29.13
C MET A 319 -12.76 -10.17 29.35
N LYS A 320 -13.89 -9.54 29.01
CA LYS A 320 -15.20 -10.21 29.03
C LYS A 320 -15.13 -11.48 28.18
N GLU A 321 -15.46 -12.61 28.80
CA GLU A 321 -15.44 -13.93 28.18
C GLU A 321 -16.81 -14.29 27.58
N THR A 322 -16.79 -14.93 26.40
CA THR A 322 -17.94 -15.66 25.86
C THR A 322 -17.50 -17.02 25.29
N TRP A 323 -18.29 -18.07 25.56
CA TRP A 323 -18.13 -19.40 24.96
C TRP A 323 -18.97 -19.51 23.67
N LEU A 324 -18.36 -20.03 22.59
CA LEU A 324 -18.94 -19.99 21.23
C LEU A 324 -19.50 -21.30 20.67
N ASN A 325 -19.11 -22.48 21.16
CA ASN A 325 -19.45 -23.78 20.54
C ASN A 325 -20.21 -24.75 21.50
N ASP A 326 -21.53 -24.85 21.38
CA ASP A 326 -22.40 -25.73 22.18
C ASP A 326 -22.59 -27.14 21.58
N SER A 327 -22.66 -28.20 22.41
CA SER A 327 -22.55 -29.66 22.08
C SER A 327 -23.94 -30.37 21.95
N PRO A 328 -24.12 -31.59 21.34
CA PRO A 328 -23.31 -32.81 21.50
C PRO A 328 -22.71 -33.42 20.22
N MET A 329 -21.39 -33.65 20.25
CA MET A 329 -20.59 -34.63 19.48
C MET A 329 -20.87 -34.80 17.97
N ALA A 330 -20.14 -34.02 17.16
CA ALA A 330 -19.26 -34.56 16.13
C ALA A 330 -18.20 -33.50 15.78
N GLN A 331 -16.97 -33.66 16.30
CA GLN A 331 -15.71 -33.02 15.85
C GLN A 331 -15.33 -31.67 16.47
N ASN A 332 -14.11 -31.65 17.03
CA ASN A 332 -13.70 -30.72 18.08
C ASN A 332 -12.71 -29.67 17.58
N PRO A 333 -12.89 -28.38 17.91
CA PRO A 333 -11.95 -27.33 17.49
C PRO A 333 -10.55 -27.63 18.03
N THR A 334 -9.51 -27.41 17.21
CA THR A 334 -8.12 -27.69 17.55
C THR A 334 -7.20 -26.50 17.33
N ALA A 335 -7.21 -25.91 16.13
CA ALA A 335 -6.44 -24.69 15.83
C ALA A 335 -7.32 -23.55 15.30
N LEU A 336 -6.87 -22.33 15.56
CA LEU A 336 -7.38 -21.08 15.00
C LEU A 336 -6.33 -20.49 14.07
N GLN A 337 -6.75 -19.95 12.93
CA GLN A 337 -5.89 -19.14 12.08
C GLN A 337 -6.71 -18.04 11.39
N LEU A 338 -6.29 -16.79 11.56
CA LEU A 338 -6.83 -15.64 10.84
C LEU A 338 -6.41 -15.72 9.37
N ALA A 339 -7.33 -15.40 8.46
CA ALA A 339 -7.11 -15.39 7.02
C ALA A 339 -7.23 -13.97 6.44
N ARG A 340 -6.76 -13.82 5.19
CA ARG A 340 -6.77 -12.53 4.47
C ARG A 340 -8.18 -11.99 4.22
N ASP A 341 -9.18 -12.87 4.21
CA ASP A 341 -10.60 -12.53 4.08
C ASP A 341 -11.19 -11.95 5.38
N GLY A 342 -10.38 -11.75 6.43
CA GLY A 342 -10.80 -11.18 7.70
C GLY A 342 -11.55 -12.17 8.61
N LYS A 343 -11.63 -13.45 8.25
CA LYS A 343 -12.28 -14.50 9.05
C LYS A 343 -11.25 -15.35 9.77
N ILE A 344 -11.65 -15.96 10.90
CA ILE A 344 -10.82 -16.93 11.61
C ILE A 344 -11.31 -18.33 11.29
N TYR A 345 -10.45 -19.16 10.71
CA TYR A 345 -10.75 -20.54 10.38
C TYR A 345 -10.41 -21.46 11.56
N VAL A 346 -11.20 -22.52 11.71
CA VAL A 346 -11.17 -23.43 12.86
C VAL A 346 -11.02 -24.86 12.38
N SER A 347 -9.88 -25.48 12.64
CA SER A 347 -9.67 -26.89 12.30
C SER A 347 -10.33 -27.79 13.32
N ARG A 348 -10.91 -28.92 12.87
CA ARG A 348 -11.72 -29.80 13.71
C ARG A 348 -11.20 -31.23 13.73
N ALA A 349 -10.87 -31.73 14.92
CA ALA A 349 -10.42 -33.10 15.13
C ALA A 349 -11.52 -34.09 14.76
N GLY A 350 -11.18 -35.03 13.88
CA GLY A 350 -12.14 -36.01 13.38
C GLY A 350 -12.94 -35.56 12.15
N SER A 351 -12.77 -34.31 11.71
CA SER A 351 -13.54 -33.70 10.61
C SER A 351 -12.75 -33.56 9.31
N ALA A 352 -13.48 -33.63 8.20
CA ALA A 352 -13.03 -33.11 6.91
C ALA A 352 -13.54 -31.69 6.64
N HIS A 353 -14.40 -31.15 7.51
CA HIS A 353 -14.85 -29.77 7.45
C HIS A 353 -13.98 -28.87 8.31
N ILE A 354 -13.75 -27.66 7.82
CA ILE A 354 -13.18 -26.55 8.57
C ILE A 354 -14.33 -25.63 8.99
N GLY A 355 -14.34 -25.22 10.26
CA GLY A 355 -15.26 -24.22 10.78
C GLY A 355 -14.74 -22.80 10.55
N VAL A 356 -15.60 -21.82 10.76
CA VAL A 356 -15.24 -20.40 10.58
C VAL A 356 -15.91 -19.53 11.63
N ILE A 357 -15.18 -18.53 12.12
CA ILE A 357 -15.73 -17.38 12.83
C ILE A 357 -15.84 -16.26 11.78
N GLY A 358 -17.08 -16.01 11.34
CA GLY A 358 -17.34 -15.16 10.18
C GLY A 358 -17.15 -13.65 10.42
N ALA A 359 -17.36 -13.18 11.65
CA ALA A 359 -17.29 -11.76 12.01
C ALA A 359 -16.43 -11.53 13.27
N PRO A 360 -15.11 -11.78 13.23
CA PRO A 360 -14.31 -11.92 14.45
C PRO A 360 -14.20 -10.67 15.33
N ASN A 361 -14.40 -9.47 14.77
CA ASN A 361 -14.37 -8.21 15.53
C ASN A 361 -15.59 -8.03 16.44
N ARG A 362 -16.69 -8.76 16.17
CA ARG A 362 -17.94 -8.62 16.91
C ARG A 362 -17.91 -9.36 18.25
N PRO A 363 -18.58 -8.82 19.28
CA PRO A 363 -18.59 -9.42 20.60
C PRO A 363 -19.49 -10.66 20.67
N ASP A 364 -19.17 -11.53 21.61
CA ASP A 364 -19.99 -12.66 22.02
C ASP A 364 -20.37 -13.58 20.82
N ILE A 365 -21.56 -14.18 20.86
CA ILE A 365 -22.06 -15.05 19.77
C ILE A 365 -22.28 -14.32 18.44
N SER A 366 -22.29 -12.98 18.44
CA SER A 366 -22.45 -12.18 17.22
C SER A 366 -21.21 -12.21 16.32
N CYS A 367 -20.13 -12.91 16.73
CA CYS A 367 -18.99 -13.21 15.87
C CYS A 367 -19.27 -14.31 14.81
N ASN A 368 -20.46 -14.93 14.83
CA ASN A 368 -20.93 -15.90 13.84
C ASN A 368 -20.04 -17.14 13.67
N TYR A 369 -19.84 -17.92 14.74
CA TYR A 369 -19.14 -19.19 14.60
C TYR A 369 -20.02 -20.23 13.89
N THR A 370 -19.53 -20.79 12.78
CA THR A 370 -20.16 -21.85 11.99
C THR A 370 -19.24 -23.07 11.93
N GLU A 371 -19.73 -24.24 12.33
CA GLU A 371 -18.90 -25.44 12.51
C GLU A 371 -18.47 -26.13 11.21
N ASP A 372 -19.39 -26.29 10.25
CA ASP A 372 -19.18 -26.97 8.96
C ASP A 372 -19.22 -25.93 7.83
N TRP A 373 -18.16 -25.12 7.70
CA TRP A 373 -18.12 -24.06 6.68
C TRP A 373 -17.63 -24.57 5.32
N ILE A 374 -16.46 -25.19 5.29
CA ILE A 374 -15.84 -25.68 4.05
C ILE A 374 -15.40 -27.12 4.18
N LEU A 375 -15.79 -27.95 3.21
CA LEU A 375 -15.34 -29.34 3.08
C LEU A 375 -13.98 -29.39 2.40
N VAL A 376 -13.03 -30.12 2.99
CA VAL A 376 -11.71 -30.42 2.42
C VAL A 376 -11.64 -31.92 2.08
N PRO A 377 -11.94 -32.32 0.83
CA PRO A 377 -12.09 -33.73 0.46
C PRO A 377 -10.79 -34.52 0.64
N GLY A 378 -10.84 -35.73 1.16
CA GLY A 378 -9.64 -36.56 1.27
C GLY A 378 -8.65 -36.16 2.37
N ALA A 379 -8.93 -35.10 3.15
CA ALA A 379 -8.37 -34.97 4.48
C ALA A 379 -8.95 -36.12 5.31
N PRO A 380 -8.17 -37.18 5.65
CA PRO A 380 -8.69 -38.26 6.47
C PRO A 380 -9.16 -37.63 7.78
N GLY A 381 -10.33 -38.01 8.33
CA GLY A 381 -10.93 -37.40 9.53
C GLY A 381 -10.06 -37.52 10.79
N VAL A 382 -8.90 -36.88 10.81
CA VAL A 382 -7.75 -37.16 11.67
C VAL A 382 -6.93 -35.88 11.90
N LEU A 383 -7.47 -34.66 11.76
CA LEU A 383 -6.79 -33.45 12.29
C LEU A 383 -6.75 -33.49 13.84
N LYS A 384 -6.11 -34.51 14.42
CA LYS A 384 -6.15 -34.85 15.84
C LYS A 384 -5.45 -33.80 16.70
N ARG A 385 -4.53 -33.02 16.11
CA ARG A 385 -3.76 -31.93 16.74
C ARG A 385 -3.39 -30.89 15.66
N ASN A 386 -3.44 -29.60 16.04
CA ASN A 386 -3.21 -28.36 15.26
C ASN A 386 -2.76 -28.50 13.81
N ALA A 387 -3.49 -27.90 12.88
CA ALA A 387 -3.28 -28.11 11.45
C ALA A 387 -3.47 -26.86 10.59
N PHE A 388 -2.98 -25.69 11.01
CA PHE A 388 -2.92 -24.54 10.11
C PHE A 388 -1.50 -24.00 9.94
N PRO A 389 -1.20 -23.43 8.77
CA PRO A 389 0.07 -22.77 8.55
C PRO A 389 0.14 -21.44 9.32
N THR A 390 1.35 -21.09 9.72
CA THR A 390 1.70 -19.81 10.35
C THR A 390 2.09 -18.78 9.30
N PHE A 391 1.86 -17.50 9.59
CA PHE A 391 2.17 -16.38 8.71
C PHE A 391 2.75 -15.18 9.48
N VAL A 392 3.31 -14.22 8.75
CA VAL A 392 3.57 -12.88 9.28
C VAL A 392 2.23 -12.21 9.59
N GLN A 393 2.05 -11.76 10.84
CA GLN A 393 0.74 -11.33 11.35
C GLN A 393 0.21 -10.05 10.69
N SER A 394 1.11 -9.16 10.25
CA SER A 394 0.72 -7.91 9.58
C SER A 394 0.07 -8.11 8.20
N TYR A 395 0.17 -9.30 7.60
CA TYR A 395 -0.58 -9.63 6.37
C TYR A 395 -2.09 -9.73 6.57
N PHE A 396 -2.54 -9.75 7.83
CA PHE A 396 -3.95 -9.74 8.20
C PHE A 396 -4.41 -8.39 8.75
N ASN A 397 -3.55 -7.36 8.73
CA ASN A 397 -3.89 -5.99 9.14
C ASN A 397 -4.61 -5.26 8.00
N ASN A 398 -5.75 -5.82 7.61
CA ASN A 398 -6.58 -5.30 6.54
C ASN A 398 -7.59 -4.33 7.16
N PRO A 399 -7.79 -3.12 6.60
CA PRO A 399 -8.82 -2.22 7.08
C PRO A 399 -10.20 -2.86 6.90
N HIS A 400 -11.19 -2.45 7.69
CA HIS A 400 -12.55 -2.98 7.56
C HIS A 400 -13.20 -2.60 6.23
N PHE A 401 -12.82 -1.45 5.68
CA PHE A 401 -13.16 -1.02 4.32
C PHE A 401 -11.98 -0.28 3.69
N ASP A 402 -11.91 -0.29 2.37
CA ASP A 402 -11.00 0.56 1.60
C ASP A 402 -11.76 1.54 0.70
N TYR A 403 -10.99 2.39 0.01
CA TYR A 403 -11.51 3.41 -0.89
C TYR A 403 -10.50 3.79 -1.96
N ASP A 404 -11.00 4.26 -3.09
CA ASP A 404 -10.25 4.72 -4.25
C ASP A 404 -10.86 6.01 -4.79
N THR A 405 -10.19 6.64 -5.75
CA THR A 405 -10.53 7.97 -6.26
C THR A 405 -10.44 9.00 -5.12
N LYS A 406 -9.18 9.24 -4.71
CA LYS A 406 -8.79 9.98 -3.49
C LYS A 406 -8.54 11.47 -3.75
N CYS A 407 -9.19 12.04 -4.77
CA CYS A 407 -8.88 13.36 -5.30
C CYS A 407 -10.11 14.25 -5.26
N ASP A 408 -9.90 15.51 -4.88
CA ASP A 408 -10.96 16.51 -4.81
C ASP A 408 -11.71 16.65 -6.14
N GLY A 409 -13.03 16.80 -6.06
CA GLY A 409 -13.92 16.92 -7.22
C GLY A 409 -14.44 15.61 -7.80
N ASP A 410 -13.79 14.47 -7.55
CA ASP A 410 -14.27 13.16 -8.00
C ASP A 410 -15.14 12.45 -6.96
N ALA A 411 -15.94 11.47 -7.39
CA ALA A 411 -16.66 10.59 -6.48
C ALA A 411 -15.72 9.50 -5.96
N THR A 412 -15.45 9.49 -4.66
CA THR A 412 -14.69 8.45 -3.98
C THR A 412 -15.53 7.19 -3.88
N GLU A 413 -14.99 6.07 -4.36
CA GLU A 413 -15.63 4.75 -4.30
C GLU A 413 -15.11 4.00 -3.07
N PHE A 414 -16.01 3.32 -2.35
CA PHE A 414 -15.70 2.54 -1.15
C PHE A 414 -15.96 1.05 -1.40
N TRP A 415 -15.21 0.17 -0.75
CA TRP A 415 -15.53 -1.26 -0.69
C TRP A 415 -15.45 -1.78 0.74
N LEU A 416 -16.54 -2.38 1.21
CA LEU A 416 -16.57 -3.06 2.49
C LEU A 416 -15.87 -4.42 2.38
N HIS A 417 -14.90 -4.69 3.26
CA HIS A 417 -14.26 -6.00 3.34
C HIS A 417 -14.95 -6.88 4.37
N ASN A 418 -15.03 -8.18 4.07
CA ASN A 418 -15.69 -9.19 4.90
C ASN A 418 -17.08 -8.77 5.45
N PRO A 419 -18.01 -8.35 4.57
CA PRO A 419 -19.33 -8.00 5.03
C PRO A 419 -19.99 -9.21 5.67
N SER A 420 -20.53 -9.03 6.87
CA SER A 420 -21.13 -10.16 7.57
C SER A 420 -22.57 -10.46 7.10
N PHE A 421 -23.21 -9.56 6.35
CA PHE A 421 -24.58 -9.69 5.82
C PHE A 421 -24.76 -9.11 4.43
N SER A 422 -25.96 -9.32 3.88
CA SER A 422 -26.44 -8.72 2.64
C SER A 422 -26.36 -7.19 2.65
N ASP A 423 -26.06 -6.62 1.50
CA ASP A 423 -25.88 -5.20 1.19
C ASP A 423 -26.97 -4.27 1.76
N ALA A 424 -28.22 -4.75 1.85
CA ALA A 424 -29.39 -3.92 2.14
C ALA A 424 -29.46 -3.36 3.58
N THR A 425 -28.64 -3.85 4.53
CA THR A 425 -28.65 -3.38 5.93
C THR A 425 -27.46 -2.51 6.30
N THR A 426 -26.51 -2.31 5.38
CA THR A 426 -25.29 -1.53 5.60
C THR A 426 -25.52 -0.07 5.26
N THR A 427 -25.18 0.83 6.18
CA THR A 427 -25.29 2.29 6.02
C THR A 427 -23.97 2.98 6.30
N TRP A 428 -23.72 4.09 5.61
CA TRP A 428 -22.47 4.85 5.68
C TRP A 428 -22.72 6.31 6.00
N ASP A 429 -22.01 6.81 7.01
CA ASP A 429 -21.85 8.23 7.31
C ASP A 429 -20.45 8.67 6.91
N PHE A 430 -20.34 9.53 5.90
CA PHE A 430 -19.05 9.97 5.37
C PHE A 430 -18.39 11.06 6.21
N GLY A 431 -19.04 11.57 7.26
CA GLY A 431 -18.45 12.59 8.13
C GLY A 431 -18.17 13.93 7.45
N ASP A 432 -18.84 14.21 6.33
CA ASP A 432 -18.69 15.42 5.52
C ASP A 432 -19.84 16.40 5.78
N ALA A 433 -19.55 17.51 6.48
CA ALA A 433 -20.54 18.54 6.77
C ALA A 433 -21.03 19.31 5.53
N GLY A 434 -20.23 19.33 4.45
CA GLY A 434 -20.56 20.01 3.20
C GLY A 434 -21.43 19.17 2.26
N ASN A 435 -21.41 17.84 2.40
CA ASN A 435 -22.30 16.92 1.70
C ASN A 435 -22.76 15.81 2.65
N THR A 436 -24.00 15.93 3.13
CA THR A 436 -24.58 15.02 4.14
C THR A 436 -25.28 13.79 3.54
N THR A 437 -25.10 13.55 2.24
CA THR A 437 -25.65 12.38 1.54
C THR A 437 -25.13 11.10 2.19
N GLN A 438 -26.01 10.21 2.62
CA GLN A 438 -25.63 8.94 3.24
C GLN A 438 -25.44 7.85 2.18
N GLY A 439 -24.51 6.94 2.43
CA GLY A 439 -24.31 5.75 1.59
C GLY A 439 -25.09 4.54 2.10
N THR A 440 -25.41 3.62 1.20
CA THR A 440 -26.02 2.32 1.52
C THR A 440 -25.42 1.23 0.65
N GLY A 441 -25.39 -0.01 1.13
CA GLY A 441 -24.80 -1.13 0.39
C GLY A 441 -23.34 -1.38 0.74
N LEU A 442 -22.71 -2.32 0.03
CA LEU A 442 -21.31 -2.70 0.24
C LEU A 442 -20.33 -1.73 -0.41
N ASN A 443 -20.71 -1.17 -1.55
CA ASN A 443 -19.83 -0.34 -2.37
C ASN A 443 -20.48 1.02 -2.73
N PRO A 444 -20.74 1.89 -1.75
CA PRO A 444 -21.26 3.23 -2.04
C PRO A 444 -20.17 4.12 -2.64
N ALA A 445 -20.60 5.22 -3.24
CA ALA A 445 -19.71 6.30 -3.66
C ALA A 445 -20.14 7.63 -3.02
N HIS A 446 -19.17 8.51 -2.75
CA HIS A 446 -19.41 9.84 -2.17
C HIS A 446 -18.48 10.88 -2.79
N GLN A 447 -19.03 12.01 -3.22
CA GLN A 447 -18.25 13.16 -3.65
C GLN A 447 -18.10 14.11 -2.45
N PHE A 448 -16.88 14.19 -1.92
CA PHE A 448 -16.57 15.04 -0.77
C PHE A 448 -16.61 16.52 -1.14
N SER A 449 -16.96 17.37 -0.17
CA SER A 449 -17.10 18.81 -0.35
C SER A 449 -15.79 19.58 -0.57
N GLY A 450 -14.64 18.92 -0.38
CA GLY A 450 -13.30 19.48 -0.59
C GLY A 450 -12.22 18.52 -0.10
N PRO A 451 -10.93 18.89 -0.24
CA PRO A 451 -9.81 18.11 0.28
C PRO A 451 -9.77 18.16 1.81
N GLY A 452 -9.36 17.06 2.43
CA GLY A 452 -9.31 16.95 3.89
C GLY A 452 -9.25 15.51 4.40
N VAL A 453 -9.34 15.38 5.72
CA VAL A 453 -9.46 14.08 6.40
C VAL A 453 -10.86 13.98 7.00
N PHE A 454 -11.58 12.93 6.64
CA PHE A 454 -12.96 12.67 7.03
C PHE A 454 -13.04 11.38 7.85
N ASN A 455 -13.80 11.39 8.94
CA ASN A 455 -14.03 10.18 9.75
C ASN A 455 -15.25 9.43 9.19
N VAL A 456 -15.00 8.54 8.25
CA VAL A 456 -16.07 7.76 7.60
C VAL A 456 -16.44 6.57 8.47
N SER A 457 -17.74 6.39 8.70
CA SER A 457 -18.29 5.34 9.54
C SER A 457 -19.21 4.43 8.73
N VAL A 458 -18.92 3.14 8.72
CA VAL A 458 -19.83 2.11 8.20
C VAL A 458 -20.54 1.43 9.36
N THR A 459 -21.84 1.21 9.23
CA THR A 459 -22.66 0.51 10.22
C THR A 459 -23.36 -0.68 9.60
N GLU A 460 -23.05 -1.87 10.12
CA GLU A 460 -23.75 -3.11 9.81
C GLU A 460 -24.78 -3.43 10.90
N ARG A 461 -25.94 -4.01 10.55
CA ARG A 461 -26.98 -4.39 11.52
C ARG A 461 -27.24 -5.90 11.54
N TRP A 462 -27.29 -6.48 12.73
CA TRP A 462 -27.65 -7.89 12.96
C TRP A 462 -28.55 -8.05 14.18
N ASN A 463 -29.68 -8.77 14.04
CA ASN A 463 -30.51 -9.19 15.17
C ASN A 463 -30.98 -8.01 16.05
N GLY A 464 -31.14 -6.83 15.44
CA GLY A 464 -31.52 -5.60 16.14
C GLY A 464 -30.34 -4.82 16.74
N GLU A 465 -29.12 -5.35 16.69
CA GLU A 465 -27.89 -4.69 17.10
C GLU A 465 -27.20 -4.00 15.91
N SER A 466 -26.40 -2.97 16.21
CA SER A 466 -25.62 -2.22 15.21
C SER A 466 -24.14 -2.27 15.57
N PHE A 467 -23.31 -2.56 14.57
CA PHE A 467 -21.86 -2.61 14.69
C PHE A 467 -21.28 -1.54 13.77
N THR A 468 -20.61 -0.56 14.36
CA THR A 468 -20.06 0.59 13.64
C THR A 468 -18.54 0.56 13.67
N THR A 469 -17.94 0.74 12.49
CA THR A 469 -16.50 0.91 12.33
C THR A 469 -16.21 2.25 11.68
N THR A 470 -15.30 3.01 12.27
CA THR A 470 -14.90 4.34 11.79
C THR A 470 -13.43 4.34 11.42
N LEU A 471 -13.11 4.78 10.20
CA LEU A 471 -11.72 4.94 9.72
C LEU A 471 -11.52 6.33 9.11
N PRO A 472 -10.31 6.92 9.21
CA PRO A 472 -9.99 8.17 8.55
C PRO A 472 -9.83 7.95 7.02
N VAL A 473 -10.47 8.81 6.24
CA VAL A 473 -10.44 8.85 4.77
C VAL A 473 -9.82 10.17 4.35
N ILE A 474 -8.84 10.11 3.46
CA ILE A 474 -8.06 11.27 3.01
C ILE A 474 -8.43 11.59 1.58
N ILE A 475 -8.93 12.81 1.36
CA ILE A 475 -9.18 13.38 0.04
C ILE A 475 -8.12 14.44 -0.24
N ASN A 476 -7.35 14.21 -1.28
CA ASN A 476 -6.21 15.04 -1.65
C ASN A 476 -6.66 16.20 -2.55
N ALA A 477 -6.05 17.36 -2.38
CA ALA A 477 -6.24 18.46 -3.32
C ALA A 477 -5.66 18.08 -4.68
N LEU A 478 -6.28 18.56 -5.75
CA LEU A 478 -5.70 18.41 -7.09
C LEU A 478 -4.34 19.13 -7.17
N PRO A 479 -3.39 18.59 -7.94
CA PRO A 479 -2.13 19.27 -8.23
C PRO A 479 -2.39 20.70 -8.73
N PRO A 480 -1.57 21.70 -8.34
CA PRO A 480 -1.77 23.07 -8.79
C PRO A 480 -1.59 23.20 -10.31
N LYS A 481 -2.19 24.23 -10.90
CA LYS A 481 -2.04 24.55 -12.33
C LYS A 481 -0.60 24.95 -12.67
N SER A 482 0.06 24.19 -13.53
CA SER A 482 1.49 24.36 -13.86
C SER A 482 1.84 25.68 -14.54
N PHE A 483 0.90 26.27 -15.28
CA PHE A 483 1.08 27.55 -15.98
C PHE A 483 0.46 28.73 -15.26
N ALA A 484 -0.03 28.57 -14.02
CA ALA A 484 -0.71 29.63 -13.28
C ALA A 484 0.11 30.95 -13.20
N ALA A 485 1.44 30.85 -13.09
CA ALA A 485 2.33 32.03 -13.04
C ALA A 485 2.58 32.69 -14.41
N LYS A 486 2.34 31.98 -15.52
CA LYS A 486 2.53 32.47 -16.90
C LYS A 486 1.25 33.06 -17.51
N GLY A 487 0.09 32.82 -16.88
CA GLY A 487 -1.22 33.19 -17.43
C GLY A 487 -1.66 32.26 -18.57
N ASP A 488 -2.70 32.65 -19.31
CA ASP A 488 -3.32 31.79 -20.33
C ASP A 488 -2.61 31.82 -21.70
N SER A 489 -1.69 32.77 -21.91
CA SER A 489 -1.00 32.92 -23.19
C SER A 489 0.42 33.45 -23.06
N MET A 490 1.28 33.05 -24.00
CA MET A 490 2.65 33.55 -24.12
C MET A 490 3.02 33.84 -25.58
N TYR A 491 4.06 34.65 -25.77
CA TYR A 491 4.61 34.95 -27.08
C TYR A 491 5.88 34.14 -27.37
N LEU A 492 5.96 33.61 -28.60
CA LEU A 492 7.13 32.91 -29.13
C LEU A 492 7.71 33.68 -30.31
N PHE A 493 8.98 34.01 -30.23
CA PHE A 493 9.69 34.64 -31.34
C PHE A 493 10.03 33.60 -32.42
N PRO A 494 9.85 33.89 -33.72
CA PRO A 494 10.16 32.94 -34.79
C PRO A 494 11.60 32.39 -34.70
N GLY A 495 11.73 31.06 -34.71
CA GLY A 495 13.03 30.37 -34.62
C GLY A 495 13.62 30.27 -33.21
N SER A 496 12.91 30.75 -32.18
CA SER A 496 13.27 30.52 -30.77
C SER A 496 12.67 29.21 -30.24
N ARG A 497 13.22 28.72 -29.11
CA ARG A 497 12.65 27.62 -28.33
C ARG A 497 12.50 28.04 -26.89
N ILE A 498 11.41 27.65 -26.25
CA ILE A 498 11.16 27.92 -24.83
C ILE A 498 10.86 26.59 -24.13
N PRO A 499 11.68 26.17 -23.15
CA PRO A 499 11.35 25.02 -22.32
C PRO A 499 10.22 25.41 -21.36
N LEU A 500 9.04 24.82 -21.54
CA LEU A 500 7.94 24.92 -20.58
C LEU A 500 8.11 23.87 -19.50
N ASP A 501 7.99 24.29 -18.25
CA ASP A 501 8.00 23.41 -17.08
C ASP A 501 6.57 22.95 -16.79
N GLY A 502 6.34 21.64 -16.78
CA GLY A 502 5.08 21.00 -16.40
C GLY A 502 4.81 21.05 -14.89
N GLY A 503 5.67 21.69 -14.09
CA GLY A 503 5.57 21.83 -12.64
C GLY A 503 6.39 20.80 -11.90
N GLN A 504 7.03 21.16 -10.79
CA GLN A 504 7.88 20.23 -10.01
C GLN A 504 7.05 19.30 -9.12
N GLY A 505 7.60 18.13 -8.79
CA GLY A 505 7.05 17.22 -7.78
C GLY A 505 5.93 16.29 -8.26
N MET A 506 5.74 16.18 -9.58
CA MET A 506 4.79 15.22 -10.16
C MET A 506 5.44 13.85 -10.34
N PHE A 507 4.62 12.81 -10.26
CA PHE A 507 5.02 11.44 -10.57
C PHE A 507 5.22 11.24 -12.07
N SER A 508 4.35 11.82 -12.90
CA SER A 508 4.43 11.70 -14.37
C SER A 508 3.82 12.91 -15.09
N TYR A 509 4.27 13.13 -16.33
CA TYR A 509 3.75 14.15 -17.26
C TYR A 509 3.33 13.49 -18.58
N PHE A 510 2.33 14.06 -19.24
CA PHE A 510 1.88 13.67 -20.56
C PHE A 510 1.59 14.92 -21.38
N TRP A 511 2.48 15.22 -22.33
CA TRP A 511 2.34 16.34 -23.24
C TRP A 511 1.54 15.95 -24.48
N GLN A 512 1.03 16.96 -25.18
CA GLN A 512 0.21 16.78 -26.39
C GLN A 512 0.89 16.03 -27.55
N ASP A 513 2.22 15.90 -27.53
CA ASP A 513 3.00 15.15 -28.51
C ASP A 513 3.30 13.69 -28.09
N GLY A 514 2.85 13.29 -26.91
CA GLY A 514 3.10 11.98 -26.29
C GLY A 514 4.41 11.90 -25.51
N SER A 515 5.19 12.99 -25.40
CA SER A 515 6.35 13.03 -24.52
C SER A 515 5.95 13.10 -23.04
N ASN A 516 6.86 12.68 -22.16
CA ASN A 516 6.60 12.52 -20.73
C ASN A 516 7.65 13.17 -19.80
N ASN A 517 8.51 14.01 -20.37
CA ASN A 517 9.50 14.76 -19.60
C ASN A 517 8.82 15.89 -18.82
N GLN A 518 9.42 16.34 -17.71
CA GLN A 518 8.93 17.53 -17.01
C GLN A 518 8.95 18.78 -17.91
N PHE A 519 9.94 18.88 -18.80
CA PHE A 519 10.08 20.03 -19.69
C PHE A 519 9.63 19.70 -21.11
N PHE A 520 8.93 20.65 -21.73
CA PHE A 520 8.52 20.59 -23.13
C PHE A 520 9.05 21.79 -23.91
N ASP A 521 9.84 21.54 -24.96
CA ASP A 521 10.40 22.59 -25.80
C ASP A 521 9.35 23.09 -26.80
N VAL A 522 8.83 24.28 -26.56
CA VAL A 522 7.93 24.98 -27.47
C VAL A 522 8.75 25.68 -28.55
N ASP A 523 8.55 25.29 -29.81
CA ASP A 523 9.24 25.86 -30.98
C ASP A 523 8.30 26.40 -32.06
N SER A 524 6.99 26.25 -31.85
CA SER A 524 5.95 26.67 -32.79
C SER A 524 4.71 27.21 -32.05
N PRO A 525 4.00 28.19 -32.65
CA PRO A 525 2.73 28.68 -32.12
C PRO A 525 1.66 27.58 -32.12
N GLY A 526 0.79 27.59 -31.11
CA GLY A 526 -0.24 26.56 -30.94
C GLY A 526 -0.79 26.51 -29.53
N LEU A 527 -1.64 25.53 -29.26
CA LEU A 527 -2.06 25.19 -27.91
C LEU A 527 -1.12 24.12 -27.37
N VAL A 528 -0.46 24.40 -26.27
CA VAL A 528 0.32 23.41 -25.52
C VAL A 528 -0.53 22.92 -24.36
N VAL A 529 -0.57 21.61 -24.15
CA VAL A 529 -1.36 20.98 -23.08
C VAL A 529 -0.49 19.97 -22.37
N VAL A 530 -0.53 19.99 -21.04
CA VAL A 530 0.13 18.97 -20.21
C VAL A 530 -0.89 18.41 -19.23
N GLU A 531 -0.98 17.09 -19.18
CA GLU A 531 -1.61 16.35 -18.08
C GLU A 531 -0.50 15.83 -17.17
N TYR A 532 -0.72 15.84 -15.87
CA TYR A 532 0.26 15.40 -14.90
C TYR A 532 -0.42 14.77 -13.70
N GLU A 533 0.30 13.84 -13.07
CA GLU A 533 -0.16 13.06 -11.92
C GLU A 533 0.81 13.27 -10.77
N ASP A 534 0.32 13.61 -9.57
CA ASP A 534 1.16 13.72 -8.37
C ASP A 534 1.40 12.37 -7.69
N MET A 535 2.18 12.32 -6.62
CA MET A 535 2.42 11.08 -5.87
C MET A 535 1.16 10.44 -5.26
N ASN A 536 0.07 11.20 -5.08
CA ASN A 536 -1.21 10.73 -4.54
C ASN A 536 -2.17 10.23 -5.62
N CYS A 537 -1.68 10.10 -6.86
CA CYS A 537 -2.45 9.68 -8.03
C CYS A 537 -3.53 10.68 -8.48
N CYS A 538 -3.45 11.93 -8.01
CA CYS A 538 -4.35 12.97 -8.45
C CYS A 538 -3.85 13.57 -9.76
N ARG A 539 -4.75 13.62 -10.73
CA ARG A 539 -4.47 14.13 -12.07
C ARG A 539 -5.02 15.52 -12.22
N ASN A 540 -4.24 16.39 -12.84
CA ASN A 540 -4.72 17.66 -13.32
C ASN A 540 -4.13 17.93 -14.70
N SER A 541 -4.71 18.91 -15.39
CA SER A 541 -4.19 19.37 -16.66
C SER A 541 -4.15 20.89 -16.71
N ASP A 542 -3.21 21.39 -17.49
CA ASP A 542 -3.13 22.81 -17.80
C ASP A 542 -2.81 23.04 -19.27
N SER A 543 -3.20 24.21 -19.78
CA SER A 543 -3.02 24.55 -21.18
C SER A 543 -2.53 25.98 -21.34
N LEU A 544 -1.62 26.19 -22.28
CA LEU A 544 -1.04 27.50 -22.58
C LEU A 544 -1.14 27.80 -24.07
N LYS A 545 -1.67 28.96 -24.42
CA LYS A 545 -1.73 29.41 -25.81
C LYS A 545 -0.43 30.12 -26.21
N VAL A 546 0.30 29.55 -27.16
CA VAL A 546 1.53 30.12 -27.72
C VAL A 546 1.20 30.89 -28.99
N ILE A 547 1.56 32.18 -29.00
CA ILE A 547 1.26 33.11 -30.11
C ILE A 547 2.59 33.54 -30.76
N ALA A 548 2.63 33.58 -32.09
CA ALA A 548 3.79 34.12 -32.80
C ALA A 548 3.94 35.62 -32.49
N LEU A 549 5.14 36.02 -32.05
CA LEU A 549 5.51 37.43 -31.94
C LEU A 549 5.99 37.94 -33.30
N ASP A 550 5.06 38.44 -34.10
CA ASP A 550 5.36 39.03 -35.41
C ASP A 550 5.48 40.56 -35.28
N ILE A 551 6.72 41.06 -35.37
CA ILE A 551 7.04 42.49 -35.34
C ILE A 551 7.58 42.91 -36.69
N SER A 552 6.93 43.89 -37.31
CA SER A 552 7.30 44.42 -38.60
C SER A 552 7.50 45.94 -38.55
N LEU A 553 8.36 46.45 -39.43
CA LEU A 553 8.49 47.89 -39.69
C LEU A 553 8.24 48.16 -41.18
N PRO A 554 7.55 49.26 -41.53
CA PRO A 554 7.34 49.62 -42.91
C PRO A 554 8.65 50.00 -43.60
N ASN A 555 8.75 49.78 -44.91
CA ASN A 555 9.96 50.10 -45.70
C ASN A 555 9.94 51.53 -46.28
N ALA A 556 8.81 52.21 -46.23
CA ALA A 556 8.64 53.60 -46.65
C ALA A 556 7.48 54.26 -45.90
N PHE A 557 7.52 55.58 -45.78
CA PHE A 557 6.44 56.39 -45.22
C PHE A 557 6.46 57.80 -45.84
N THR A 558 5.30 58.46 -45.85
CA THR A 558 5.06 59.74 -46.52
C THR A 558 4.39 60.70 -45.53
N PRO A 559 5.16 61.49 -44.75
CA PRO A 559 4.62 62.43 -43.77
C PRO A 559 4.06 63.69 -44.46
N ASP A 560 2.94 63.54 -45.16
CA ASP A 560 2.23 64.61 -45.89
C ASP A 560 0.97 65.12 -45.15
N GLY A 561 0.62 64.47 -44.03
CA GLY A 561 -0.49 64.86 -43.15
C GLY A 561 -1.85 64.36 -43.62
N ASN A 562 -1.90 63.41 -44.57
CA ASN A 562 -3.16 62.86 -45.08
C ASN A 562 -3.78 61.75 -44.20
N GLY A 563 -3.08 61.32 -43.15
CA GLY A 563 -3.47 60.27 -42.22
C GLY A 563 -3.00 58.85 -42.61
N VAL A 564 -2.32 58.69 -43.75
CA VAL A 564 -1.92 57.40 -44.33
C VAL A 564 -0.40 57.34 -44.46
N ASN A 565 0.22 56.42 -43.72
CA ASN A 565 1.68 56.24 -43.69
C ASN A 565 2.45 57.53 -43.32
N ASP A 566 1.88 58.39 -42.48
CA ASP A 566 2.54 59.61 -42.01
C ASP A 566 3.70 59.36 -41.04
N TYR A 567 3.73 58.16 -40.45
CA TYR A 567 4.68 57.85 -39.40
C TYR A 567 5.37 56.50 -39.61
N PHE A 568 6.65 56.46 -39.24
CA PHE A 568 7.42 55.25 -39.12
C PHE A 568 7.42 54.74 -37.67
N LYS A 569 6.92 53.53 -37.46
CA LYS A 569 6.86 52.85 -36.14
C LYS A 569 6.91 51.34 -36.28
N ALA A 570 7.15 50.64 -35.17
CA ALA A 570 6.98 49.20 -35.10
C ALA A 570 5.48 48.83 -35.11
N LEU A 571 5.15 47.71 -35.77
CA LEU A 571 3.80 47.15 -35.87
C LEU A 571 3.83 45.71 -35.34
N GLY A 572 2.85 45.35 -34.52
CA GLY A 572 2.66 44.00 -33.96
C GLY A 572 2.27 44.03 -32.47
N PRO A 573 2.29 42.87 -31.78
CA PRO A 573 1.88 42.76 -30.39
C PRO A 573 2.90 43.42 -29.46
N SER A 574 2.50 44.47 -28.75
CA SER A 574 3.38 45.21 -27.82
C SER A 574 3.45 44.59 -26.42
N ASP A 575 2.45 43.80 -26.05
CA ASP A 575 2.29 43.13 -24.76
C ASP A 575 3.26 41.96 -24.55
N GLY A 576 3.90 41.46 -25.62
CA GLY A 576 4.96 40.46 -25.54
C GLY A 576 6.38 41.01 -25.46
N ILE A 577 6.55 42.33 -25.35
CA ILE A 577 7.83 43.03 -25.54
C ILE A 577 8.29 43.76 -24.28
N GLU A 578 9.57 43.58 -23.93
CA GLU A 578 10.28 44.33 -22.87
C GLU A 578 11.57 44.95 -23.43
N ASP A 579 12.14 45.95 -22.73
CA ASP A 579 13.42 46.58 -23.10
C ASP A 579 13.52 47.07 -24.56
N PHE A 580 12.41 47.56 -25.11
CA PHE A 580 12.30 48.03 -26.49
C PHE A 580 13.18 49.25 -26.75
N THR A 581 13.80 49.31 -27.92
CA THR A 581 14.51 50.49 -28.43
C THR A 581 14.46 50.49 -29.95
N LEU A 582 13.93 51.56 -30.54
CA LEU A 582 13.99 51.81 -31.98
C LEU A 582 14.78 53.10 -32.22
N ALA A 583 15.88 53.01 -32.94
CA ALA A 583 16.76 54.14 -33.25
C ALA A 583 16.93 54.29 -34.76
N ILE A 584 16.89 55.53 -35.24
CA ILE A 584 16.97 55.89 -36.66
C ILE A 584 18.22 56.75 -36.88
N TYR A 585 18.93 56.48 -37.96
CA TYR A 585 20.21 57.08 -38.32
C TYR A 585 20.16 57.63 -39.75
N ASN A 586 20.81 58.77 -39.94
CA ASN A 586 21.02 59.33 -41.27
C ASN A 586 22.15 58.60 -42.03
N ARG A 587 22.38 58.98 -43.29
CA ARG A 587 23.41 58.39 -44.17
C ARG A 587 24.85 58.51 -43.65
N TRP A 588 25.11 59.39 -42.68
CA TRP A 588 26.41 59.62 -42.08
C TRP A 588 26.60 58.84 -40.77
N GLY A 589 25.64 58.01 -40.38
CA GLY A 589 25.68 57.24 -39.13
C GLY A 589 25.33 58.05 -37.88
N GLN A 590 24.83 59.28 -38.02
CA GLN A 590 24.34 60.07 -36.89
C GLN A 590 22.91 59.63 -36.53
N ARG A 591 22.68 59.35 -35.25
CA ARG A 591 21.34 59.05 -34.70
C ARG A 591 20.49 60.31 -34.72
N ILE A 592 19.35 60.24 -35.38
CA ILE A 592 18.43 61.37 -35.57
C ILE A 592 17.13 61.21 -34.76
N TRP A 593 16.77 59.98 -34.40
CA TRP A 593 15.59 59.71 -33.58
C TRP A 593 15.80 58.42 -32.79
N GLU A 594 15.25 58.36 -31.59
CA GLU A 594 15.24 57.17 -30.74
C GLU A 594 13.97 57.18 -29.90
N THR A 595 13.36 56.01 -29.75
CA THR A 595 12.36 55.77 -28.71
C THR A 595 12.63 54.48 -27.96
N LYS A 596 12.17 54.42 -26.72
CA LYS A 596 12.07 53.20 -25.90
C LYS A 596 10.63 52.75 -25.67
N ASN A 597 9.66 53.47 -26.21
CA ASN A 597 8.25 53.18 -26.10
C ASN A 597 7.75 52.62 -27.44
N PHE A 598 7.15 51.42 -27.42
CA PHE A 598 6.66 50.74 -28.62
C PHE A 598 5.60 51.56 -29.37
N ALA A 599 4.82 52.38 -28.65
CA ALA A 599 3.74 53.17 -29.23
C ALA A 599 4.22 54.43 -29.97
N ASP A 600 5.46 54.87 -29.74
CA ASP A 600 6.00 56.09 -30.34
C ASP A 600 6.27 55.90 -31.84
N SER A 601 6.28 57.01 -32.56
CA SER A 601 6.44 57.02 -34.00
C SER A 601 7.24 58.22 -34.49
N TRP A 602 7.98 58.05 -35.59
CA TRP A 602 8.79 59.10 -36.20
C TRP A 602 8.07 59.70 -37.41
N ASP A 603 8.00 61.03 -37.47
CA ASP A 603 7.31 61.82 -38.49
C ASP A 603 8.24 62.35 -39.61
N GLY A 604 9.51 61.91 -39.62
CA GLY A 604 10.49 62.39 -40.60
C GLY A 604 11.08 63.76 -40.26
N THR A 605 11.00 64.21 -39.00
CA THR A 605 11.62 65.47 -38.55
C THR A 605 12.78 65.23 -37.58
N LEU A 606 13.66 66.23 -37.45
CA LEU A 606 14.67 66.33 -36.41
C LEU A 606 14.57 67.72 -35.79
N SER A 607 14.26 67.77 -34.49
CA SER A 607 14.06 69.05 -33.77
C SER A 607 13.02 69.96 -34.45
N GLY A 608 11.96 69.39 -35.01
CA GLY A 608 10.89 70.10 -35.73
C GLY A 608 11.26 70.52 -37.15
N GLN A 609 12.49 70.29 -37.62
CA GLN A 609 12.87 70.53 -39.01
C GLN A 609 12.67 69.30 -39.87
N GLN A 610 12.09 69.52 -41.05
CA GLN A 610 11.88 68.51 -42.07
C GLN A 610 13.21 67.93 -42.57
N LEU A 611 13.40 66.61 -42.42
CA LEU A 611 14.57 65.93 -42.95
C LEU A 611 14.41 65.60 -44.45
N PRO A 612 15.49 65.56 -45.25
CA PRO A 612 15.41 65.32 -46.69
C PRO A 612 14.81 63.96 -47.07
N SER A 613 14.11 63.88 -48.20
CA SER A 613 13.72 62.60 -48.79
C SER A 613 14.95 61.72 -49.04
N GLY A 614 14.84 60.44 -48.71
CA GLY A 614 15.95 59.51 -48.81
C GLY A 614 15.83 58.30 -47.91
N VAL A 615 16.88 57.48 -47.92
CA VAL A 615 16.95 56.24 -47.18
C VAL A 615 17.61 56.48 -45.83
N TYR A 616 16.92 56.10 -44.76
CA TYR A 616 17.39 56.16 -43.38
C TYR A 616 17.59 54.74 -42.85
N THR A 617 18.63 54.53 -42.05
CA THR A 617 18.89 53.22 -41.43
C THR A 617 18.25 53.19 -40.06
N TRP A 618 17.62 52.09 -39.69
CA TRP A 618 17.06 51.90 -38.36
C TRP A 618 17.63 50.65 -37.70
N TYR A 619 17.66 50.68 -36.36
CA TYR A 619 18.00 49.56 -35.49
C TYR A 619 16.89 49.40 -34.46
N LEU A 620 16.32 48.20 -34.38
CA LEU A 620 15.33 47.82 -33.38
C LEU A 620 15.94 46.76 -32.47
N THR A 621 15.83 46.93 -31.16
CA THR A 621 16.16 45.91 -30.18
C THR A 621 15.08 45.74 -29.14
N PHE A 622 14.80 44.51 -28.71
CA PHE A 622 13.88 44.24 -27.62
C PHE A 622 14.12 42.86 -26.97
N ASN A 623 13.56 42.65 -25.79
CA ASN A 623 13.42 41.36 -25.13
C ASN A 623 11.97 40.85 -25.28
N VAL A 624 11.79 39.53 -25.27
CA VAL A 624 10.45 38.92 -25.25
C VAL A 624 10.15 38.51 -23.83
N ILE A 625 8.99 38.93 -23.31
CA ILE A 625 8.58 38.65 -21.93
C ILE A 625 8.57 37.13 -21.72
N GLY A 626 9.24 36.67 -20.64
CA GLY A 626 9.29 35.27 -20.25
C GLY A 626 10.17 34.35 -21.12
N ASN A 627 10.84 34.88 -22.16
CA ASN A 627 11.76 34.11 -22.99
C ASN A 627 13.19 34.24 -22.46
N ILE A 628 13.82 33.12 -22.11
CA ILE A 628 15.24 33.05 -21.74
C ILE A 628 16.03 32.74 -23.02
N SER A 629 16.06 33.69 -23.96
CA SER A 629 16.76 33.48 -25.22
C SER A 629 18.26 33.35 -24.95
N SER A 630 18.89 32.26 -25.42
CA SER A 630 20.36 32.12 -25.44
C SER A 630 21.05 33.14 -26.36
N ILE A 631 20.26 33.85 -27.17
CA ILE A 631 20.66 34.85 -28.16
C ILE A 631 20.69 36.29 -27.59
N GLY A 632 20.20 36.50 -26.37
CA GLY A 632 20.05 37.83 -25.75
C GLY A 632 18.92 38.67 -26.37
N LYS A 633 19.05 40.01 -26.31
CA LYS A 633 18.10 40.96 -26.95
C LYS A 633 17.95 40.65 -28.44
N VAL A 634 16.71 40.51 -28.92
CA VAL A 634 16.38 40.45 -30.36
C VAL A 634 16.89 41.73 -31.02
N LYS A 635 17.53 41.62 -32.18
CA LYS A 635 18.07 42.76 -32.93
C LYS A 635 17.66 42.69 -34.39
N TYR A 636 16.96 43.72 -34.84
CA TYR A 636 16.69 43.97 -36.24
C TYR A 636 17.42 45.23 -36.70
N LYS A 637 17.79 45.24 -37.97
CA LYS A 637 18.25 46.42 -38.68
C LYS A 637 17.61 46.44 -40.05
N GLY A 638 17.41 47.63 -40.58
CA GLY A 638 16.91 47.79 -41.92
C GLY A 638 17.00 49.23 -42.35
N SER A 639 16.30 49.53 -43.43
CA SER A 639 16.18 50.87 -43.94
C SER A 639 14.72 51.24 -44.17
N VAL A 640 14.43 52.53 -44.04
CA VAL A 640 13.14 53.12 -44.38
C VAL A 640 13.37 54.26 -45.37
N THR A 641 12.51 54.34 -46.38
CA THR A 641 12.51 55.45 -47.34
C THR A 641 11.53 56.53 -46.87
N LEU A 642 12.06 57.72 -46.59
CA LEU A 642 11.25 58.92 -46.37
C LEU A 642 10.92 59.53 -47.74
N LEU A 643 9.63 59.60 -48.08
CA LEU A 643 9.11 60.18 -49.32
C LEU A 643 8.38 61.49 -49.01
N ARG A 644 8.62 62.52 -49.80
CA ARG A 644 7.92 63.81 -49.74
C ARG A 644 7.79 64.39 -51.13
#